data_AF-A0A6Q2XWQ6-F1
#
_entry.id   AF-A0A6Q2XWQ6-F1
#
_cell.length_a   1.000
_cell.length_b   1.000
_cell.length_c   1.000
_cell.angle_alpha   90.00
_cell.angle_beta   90.00
_cell.angle_gamma   90.00
#
_symmetry.space_group_name_H-M   'P 1'
#
loop_
_entity.id
_entity.type
_entity.pdbx_description
1 polymer ?
#
loop_
_entity_poly.entity_id
_entity_poly.type
_entity_poly.pdbx_seq_one_letter_code
_entity_poly.pdbx_strand_id
1 'polypeptide(L)'
;FAFEANILSLCVHRQVRERLKKDVEQMKNLDPEFRPGLVVLQVGDRDDSNLYISMKLKAAAEIGINATHLRLPKTATENEVLRSITEVNENSAVHGLIVQLPLDSIHKIDTEKVTNAVAPEKDVDGLTSINAGKLSRGDLGDCFIPCTPNGCMELIRQTGVSVAGKRAVVIGRSKIVGAPMHDLLLWNHATVTTCHSRTADLAAEVGRADILVVGIGKAEMVKGDWVKKGAVIIDCGINHIADDTRPSGKRVVGDVHFPSAKEQAGFITPVPGGVGPMTVAMLMQNTVLSAKRFLESHQPGKWSITYNKLNLLKPVPSDIEISRSCVPKPMDRLAREVGLMLDELELYGKTKAKVQLSVINRLQAQPDGKYVVVTGITPTPLGEGKSTTTIGLVQALGAHMKLNVFACVRQPSQGPTFGIKGGAAGGGYSQVIPMEEFNLHLTGDIHAITAANNLVAAAIDARMFHEATQTDKALYNRLVPVSGGQRTFAPIQINRLKRLGIEKTDPITLTEEEITRFARLDMDPDSVTWNRVLDTNDRFLRKITIGQSPTEKGHSREAQFSITVASEIMAVLALTSSLEDMRQRLAKMVVATSRSGQPITTEDLGVSGALTVLMRDAIKPNLMQTLEGTPVFVHAGPFANIAHGNSSILADKIALKLVGPEGFVVTEAGFGADIGMEKFFNIKCRYSGLRPHVVVLVATVRALKMHGGGPTVTAGMPLPKEYVEENLELLEKGCSNMRKQVENARHFGVPVVVAVNAFKTDTESELDLICSLAKAAGAFDAVRCSHWAEGGAGAVALGRAVQRASEAPSNFKFLYDVEVISFSTSFLKVQGKRLVDRLYSSVSICGLCFVQGFGNLPICMAKTHLSLSHEADKKGVPTGFVLPIRDIRASVGAGFLYPLVGTMPTIPGLPTRPCFHDIDLDPETEQVNGLF
;
A
#
# COMPACT_ATOMS: atom_id res chain seq x y z
N PHE A 1 -3.08 28.67 -67.61
CA PHE A 1 -3.40 28.44 -66.20
C PHE A 1 -2.10 28.31 -65.43
N ALA A 2 -1.75 29.31 -64.62
CA ALA A 2 -0.54 29.28 -63.80
C ALA A 2 -0.66 28.15 -62.76
N PHE A 3 0.37 27.34 -62.63
CA PHE A 3 0.47 26.26 -61.65
C PHE A 3 0.90 26.90 -60.33
N GLU A 4 -0.02 27.10 -59.39
CA GLU A 4 0.28 27.71 -58.09
C GLU A 4 0.12 26.67 -56.98
N ALA A 5 1.15 26.48 -56.14
CA ALA A 5 1.14 25.45 -55.10
C ALA A 5 0.05 25.68 -54.05
N ASN A 6 -0.54 24.58 -53.57
CA ASN A 6 -1.41 24.61 -52.39
C ASN A 6 -0.56 24.81 -51.11
N ILE A 7 -0.88 25.84 -50.32
CA ILE A 7 -0.17 26.12 -49.07
C ILE A 7 -0.73 25.23 -47.96
N LEU A 8 0.12 24.38 -47.39
CA LEU A 8 -0.20 23.55 -46.24
C LEU A 8 -0.25 24.43 -44.97
N SER A 9 -1.40 25.07 -44.73
CA SER A 9 -1.56 26.15 -43.75
C SER A 9 -2.26 25.73 -42.43
N LEU A 10 -2.41 26.72 -41.54
CA LEU A 10 -2.89 26.73 -40.14
C LEU A 10 -4.15 25.91 -39.79
N CYS A 11 -4.90 25.33 -40.72
CA CYS A 11 -6.13 24.59 -40.39
C CYS A 11 -5.86 23.18 -39.82
N VAL A 12 -4.77 22.51 -40.24
CA VAL A 12 -4.52 21.10 -39.89
C VAL A 12 -4.28 20.90 -38.39
N HIS A 13 -3.44 21.73 -37.77
CA HIS A 13 -3.16 21.61 -36.33
C HIS A 13 -4.40 21.84 -35.46
N ARG A 14 -5.35 22.67 -35.92
CA ARG A 14 -6.63 22.90 -35.23
C ARG A 14 -7.52 21.66 -35.29
N GLN A 15 -7.60 20.99 -36.45
CA GLN A 15 -8.35 19.74 -36.59
C GLN A 15 -7.79 18.64 -35.67
N VAL A 16 -6.47 18.52 -35.58
CA VAL A 16 -5.82 17.60 -34.63
C VAL A 16 -6.20 17.95 -33.20
N ARG A 17 -6.12 19.23 -32.79
CA ARG A 17 -6.49 19.66 -31.43
C ARG A 17 -7.95 19.39 -31.11
N GLU A 18 -8.88 19.62 -32.04
CA GLU A 18 -10.30 19.31 -31.84
C GLU A 18 -10.55 17.81 -31.65
N ARG A 19 -9.84 16.95 -32.40
CA ARG A 19 -9.87 15.50 -32.18
C ARG A 19 -9.35 15.14 -30.79
N LEU A 20 -8.21 15.71 -30.39
CA LEU A 20 -7.61 15.45 -29.08
C LEU A 20 -8.47 15.95 -27.93
N LYS A 21 -9.17 17.08 -28.10
CA LYS A 21 -10.11 17.59 -27.10
C LYS A 21 -11.23 16.59 -26.82
N LYS A 22 -11.80 15.98 -27.87
CA LYS A 22 -12.79 14.91 -27.74
C LYS A 22 -12.21 13.68 -27.03
N ASP A 23 -10.97 13.31 -27.33
CA ASP A 23 -10.28 12.21 -26.65
C ASP A 23 -10.12 12.49 -25.14
N VAL A 24 -9.76 13.71 -24.75
CA VAL A 24 -9.65 14.11 -23.34
C VAL A 24 -11.02 14.15 -22.65
N GLU A 25 -12.06 14.61 -23.34
CA GLU A 25 -13.44 14.56 -22.84
C GLU A 25 -13.91 13.12 -22.61
N GLN A 26 -13.56 12.17 -23.48
CA GLN A 26 -13.86 10.76 -23.29
C GLN A 26 -13.17 10.18 -22.05
N MET A 27 -11.92 10.56 -21.78
CA MET A 27 -11.22 10.11 -20.55
C MET A 27 -11.93 10.59 -19.29
N LYS A 28 -12.43 11.83 -19.28
CA LYS A 28 -13.20 12.38 -18.16
C LYS A 28 -14.52 11.66 -17.91
N ASN A 29 -15.09 11.03 -18.94
CA ASN A 29 -16.28 10.20 -18.77
C ASN A 29 -15.95 8.86 -18.10
N LEU A 30 -14.72 8.36 -18.22
CA LEU A 30 -14.23 7.16 -17.53
C LEU A 30 -13.85 7.46 -16.08
N ASP A 31 -13.15 8.57 -15.87
CA ASP A 31 -12.77 9.09 -14.55
C ASP A 31 -12.91 10.62 -14.54
N PRO A 32 -13.94 11.17 -13.86
CA PRO A 32 -14.20 12.61 -13.82
C PRO A 32 -13.06 13.46 -13.26
N GLU A 33 -12.21 12.88 -12.39
CA GLU A 33 -11.07 13.59 -11.79
C GLU A 33 -9.82 13.51 -12.66
N PHE A 34 -9.75 12.55 -13.58
CA PHE A 34 -8.58 12.35 -14.43
C PHE A 34 -8.39 13.47 -15.45
N ARG A 35 -7.15 13.95 -15.53
CA ARG A 35 -6.69 14.87 -16.58
C ARG A 35 -5.29 14.48 -17.03
N PRO A 36 -5.00 14.47 -18.34
CA PRO A 36 -3.62 14.27 -18.78
C PRO A 36 -2.74 15.40 -18.24
N GLY A 37 -1.73 15.07 -17.44
CA GLY A 37 -0.65 15.99 -17.05
C GLY A 37 0.51 16.04 -18.04
N LEU A 38 1.03 17.25 -18.29
CA LEU A 38 2.23 17.54 -19.07
C LEU A 38 3.18 18.42 -18.25
N VAL A 39 4.46 18.09 -18.19
CA VAL A 39 5.49 18.97 -17.62
C VAL A 39 6.44 19.43 -18.72
N VAL A 40 6.63 20.75 -18.81
CA VAL A 40 7.64 21.39 -19.65
C VAL A 40 8.77 21.84 -18.74
N LEU A 41 9.94 21.20 -18.85
CA LEU A 41 11.13 21.55 -18.07
C LEU A 41 12.00 22.52 -18.87
N GLN A 42 12.27 23.70 -18.31
CA GLN A 42 13.17 24.70 -18.87
C GLN A 42 14.36 24.90 -17.94
N VAL A 43 15.57 25.02 -18.50
CA VAL A 43 16.75 25.52 -17.79
C VAL A 43 17.09 26.89 -18.36
N GLY A 44 17.14 27.91 -17.50
CA GLY A 44 17.48 29.28 -17.87
C GLY A 44 16.30 30.12 -18.34
N ASP A 45 16.54 31.06 -19.26
CA ASP A 45 15.54 32.06 -19.67
C ASP A 45 15.78 32.61 -21.08
N ARG A 46 15.80 31.76 -22.10
CA ARG A 46 15.92 32.21 -23.49
C ARG A 46 14.56 32.63 -24.05
N ASP A 47 14.52 33.80 -24.69
CA ASP A 47 13.30 34.37 -25.29
C ASP A 47 12.66 33.48 -26.36
N ASP A 48 13.47 32.83 -27.19
CA ASP A 48 13.01 31.91 -28.23
C ASP A 48 12.29 30.69 -27.64
N SER A 49 12.79 30.18 -26.51
CA SER A 49 12.21 29.08 -25.76
C SER A 49 10.91 29.49 -25.07
N ASN A 50 10.87 30.68 -24.47
CA ASN A 50 9.69 31.20 -23.75
C ASN A 50 8.45 31.33 -24.66
N LEU A 51 8.63 31.78 -25.90
CA LEU A 51 7.55 31.85 -26.89
C LEU A 51 6.98 30.45 -27.18
N TYR A 52 7.86 29.48 -27.38
CA TYR A 52 7.48 28.11 -27.72
C TYR A 52 6.80 27.38 -26.54
N ILE A 53 7.29 27.58 -25.32
CA ILE A 53 6.66 27.09 -24.09
C ILE A 53 5.25 27.68 -23.94
N SER A 54 5.10 28.99 -24.14
CA SER A 54 3.79 29.66 -24.07
C SER A 54 2.78 29.06 -25.05
N MET A 55 3.22 28.72 -26.28
CA MET A 55 2.38 28.03 -27.26
C MET A 55 1.96 26.63 -26.80
N LYS A 56 2.87 25.87 -26.16
CA LYS A 56 2.58 24.52 -25.62
C LYS A 56 1.55 24.60 -24.49
N LEU A 57 1.75 25.50 -23.53
CA LEU A 57 0.84 25.68 -22.39
C LEU A 57 -0.56 26.10 -22.86
N LYS A 58 -0.65 27.04 -23.80
CA LYS A 58 -1.92 27.45 -24.39
C LYS A 58 -2.62 26.29 -25.10
N ALA A 59 -1.89 25.53 -25.93
CA ALA A 59 -2.44 24.38 -26.64
C ALA A 59 -2.95 23.30 -25.68
N ALA A 60 -2.21 23.03 -24.60
CA ALA A 60 -2.60 22.08 -23.57
C ALA A 60 -3.90 22.51 -22.87
N ALA A 61 -4.00 23.78 -22.47
CA ALA A 61 -5.20 24.33 -21.84
C ALA A 61 -6.43 24.26 -22.77
N GLU A 62 -6.26 24.56 -24.07
CA GLU A 62 -7.34 24.52 -25.08
C GLU A 62 -7.99 23.12 -25.20
N ILE A 63 -7.20 22.05 -25.04
CA ILE A 63 -7.69 20.66 -25.17
C ILE A 63 -7.95 19.99 -23.81
N GLY A 64 -7.71 20.68 -22.69
CA GLY A 64 -7.98 20.17 -21.34
C GLY A 64 -6.86 19.37 -20.67
N ILE A 65 -5.63 19.47 -21.15
CA ILE A 65 -4.41 18.92 -20.50
C ILE A 65 -3.98 19.85 -19.36
N ASN A 66 -3.62 19.28 -18.22
CA ASN A 66 -3.01 20.02 -17.10
C ASN A 66 -1.50 20.18 -17.35
N ALA A 67 -1.09 21.30 -17.93
CA ALA A 67 0.31 21.56 -18.24
C ALA A 67 1.00 22.45 -17.20
N THR A 68 2.14 21.98 -16.68
CA THR A 68 2.97 22.70 -15.70
C THR A 68 4.29 23.12 -16.32
N HIS A 69 4.73 24.34 -16.05
CA HIS A 69 6.04 24.84 -16.44
C HIS A 69 7.01 24.75 -15.25
N LEU A 70 7.97 23.84 -15.33
CA LEU A 70 9.04 23.70 -14.36
C LEU A 70 10.27 24.46 -14.84
N ARG A 71 10.53 25.62 -14.25
CA ARG A 71 11.63 26.51 -14.65
C ARG A 71 12.77 26.46 -13.65
N LEU A 72 13.91 25.91 -14.07
CA LEU A 72 15.14 25.86 -13.30
C LEU A 72 16.03 27.08 -13.64
N PRO A 73 16.75 27.65 -12.65
CA PRO A 73 17.60 28.81 -12.88
C PRO A 73 18.80 28.47 -13.78
N LYS A 74 19.43 29.50 -14.37
CA LYS A 74 20.67 29.32 -15.16
C LYS A 74 21.83 28.71 -14.36
N THR A 75 21.77 28.79 -13.03
CA THR A 75 22.74 28.20 -12.09
C THR A 75 22.48 26.72 -11.80
N ALA A 76 21.41 26.12 -12.34
CA ALA A 76 21.11 24.72 -12.10
C ALA A 76 22.24 23.82 -12.63
N THR A 77 22.69 22.92 -11.76
CA THR A 77 23.65 21.87 -12.05
C THR A 77 23.00 20.70 -12.78
N GLU A 78 23.80 19.88 -13.46
CA GLU A 78 23.28 18.66 -14.11
C GLU A 78 22.54 17.74 -13.13
N ASN A 79 23.03 17.59 -11.90
CA ASN A 79 22.39 16.76 -10.88
C ASN A 79 21.02 17.31 -10.45
N GLU A 80 20.87 18.62 -10.33
CA GLU A 80 19.58 19.24 -10.00
C GLU A 80 18.56 19.04 -11.14
N VAL A 81 18.99 19.18 -12.39
CA VAL A 81 18.14 18.90 -13.56
C VAL A 81 17.71 17.43 -13.58
N LEU A 82 18.64 16.49 -13.39
CA LEU A 82 18.35 15.06 -13.35
C LEU A 82 17.40 14.70 -12.21
N ARG A 83 17.60 15.27 -11.02
CA ARG A 83 16.70 15.07 -9.88
C ARG A 83 15.28 15.54 -10.17
N SER A 84 15.12 16.73 -10.76
CA SER A 84 13.80 17.22 -11.19
C SER A 84 13.15 16.32 -12.22
N ILE A 85 13.91 15.74 -13.15
CA ILE A 85 13.38 14.75 -14.11
C ILE A 85 12.92 13.47 -13.39
N THR A 86 13.70 12.96 -12.43
CA THR A 86 13.31 11.81 -11.61
C THR A 86 12.01 12.06 -10.85
N GLU A 87 11.88 13.21 -10.17
CA GLU A 87 10.66 13.59 -9.44
C GLU A 87 9.42 13.65 -10.36
N VAL A 88 9.60 14.12 -11.60
CA VAL A 88 8.51 14.14 -12.60
C VAL A 88 8.22 12.75 -13.17
N ASN A 89 9.24 11.91 -13.35
CA ASN A 89 9.08 10.51 -13.80
C ASN A 89 8.29 9.69 -12.76
N GLU A 90 8.49 9.94 -11.47
CA GLU A 90 7.80 9.22 -10.39
C GLU A 90 6.37 9.71 -10.17
N ASN A 91 6.04 10.94 -10.58
CA ASN A 91 4.70 11.52 -10.40
C ASN A 91 3.66 10.90 -11.35
N SER A 92 2.73 10.10 -10.80
CA SER A 92 1.66 9.44 -11.54
C SER A 92 0.65 10.37 -12.23
N ALA A 93 0.53 11.63 -11.79
CA ALA A 93 -0.34 12.63 -12.43
C ALA A 93 0.26 13.21 -13.73
N VAL A 94 1.55 12.94 -14.00
CA VAL A 94 2.25 13.41 -15.20
C VAL A 94 2.41 12.27 -16.20
N HIS A 95 1.90 12.46 -17.41
CA HIS A 95 1.94 11.47 -18.49
C HIS A 95 2.91 11.88 -19.59
N GLY A 96 3.27 13.16 -19.67
CA GLY A 96 4.25 13.68 -20.60
C GLY A 96 5.28 14.57 -19.92
N LEU A 97 6.55 14.38 -20.25
CA LEU A 97 7.65 15.25 -19.90
C LEU A 97 8.39 15.65 -21.18
N ILE A 98 8.61 16.95 -21.34
CA ILE A 98 9.47 17.51 -22.38
C ILE A 98 10.56 18.36 -21.74
N VAL A 99 11.81 18.05 -22.07
CA VAL A 99 12.96 18.90 -21.76
C VAL A 99 13.11 19.93 -22.87
N GLN A 100 12.89 21.20 -22.57
CA GLN A 100 13.00 22.27 -23.55
C GLN A 100 14.47 22.51 -23.90
N LEU A 101 14.81 22.21 -25.16
CA LEU A 101 16.14 22.47 -25.70
C LEU A 101 16.20 23.80 -26.47
N PRO A 102 17.37 24.45 -26.53
CA PRO A 102 18.62 24.10 -25.84
C PRO A 102 18.61 24.48 -24.34
N LEU A 103 19.43 23.80 -23.54
CA LEU A 103 19.59 24.10 -22.11
C LEU A 103 20.44 25.38 -21.93
N ASP A 104 19.88 26.40 -21.28
CA ASP A 104 20.55 27.68 -21.00
C ASP A 104 21.09 27.70 -19.56
N SER A 105 22.22 27.01 -19.36
CA SER A 105 22.93 26.95 -18.08
C SER A 105 24.33 27.55 -18.19
N ILE A 106 24.79 28.15 -17.08
CA ILE A 106 26.20 28.55 -16.94
C ILE A 106 27.11 27.33 -16.74
N HIS A 107 26.56 26.21 -16.29
CA HIS A 107 27.26 24.95 -16.16
C HIS A 107 27.15 24.15 -17.47
N LYS A 108 28.21 23.41 -17.80
CA LYS A 108 28.14 22.44 -18.90
C LYS A 108 27.25 21.29 -18.46
N ILE A 109 26.13 21.11 -19.15
CA ILE A 109 25.18 20.02 -18.93
C ILE A 109 25.20 19.11 -20.15
N ASP A 110 25.27 17.80 -19.94
CA ASP A 110 25.15 16.83 -21.02
C ASP A 110 23.67 16.69 -21.44
N THR A 111 23.33 17.33 -22.56
CA THR A 111 21.98 17.28 -23.14
C THR A 111 21.51 15.86 -23.41
N GLU A 112 22.39 14.96 -23.87
CA GLU A 112 22.00 13.59 -24.21
C GLU A 112 21.70 12.77 -22.94
N LYS A 113 22.50 12.97 -21.88
CA LYS A 113 22.22 12.38 -20.56
C LYS A 113 20.89 12.88 -19.99
N VAL A 114 20.62 14.18 -20.08
CA VAL A 114 19.37 14.79 -19.59
C VAL A 114 18.16 14.31 -20.40
N THR A 115 18.24 14.30 -21.73
CA THR A 115 17.14 13.80 -22.58
C THR A 115 16.85 12.32 -22.30
N ASN A 116 17.89 11.49 -22.13
CA ASN A 116 17.71 10.07 -21.82
C ASN A 116 17.30 9.76 -20.38
N ALA A 117 17.28 10.75 -19.49
CA ALA A 117 16.76 10.58 -18.13
C ALA A 117 15.22 10.62 -18.09
N VAL A 118 14.56 11.12 -19.15
CA VAL A 118 13.09 11.08 -19.25
C VAL A 118 12.64 9.63 -19.38
N ALA A 119 11.66 9.21 -18.58
CA ALA A 119 11.09 7.86 -18.68
C ALA A 119 10.53 7.63 -20.10
N PRO A 120 10.86 6.52 -20.79
CA PRO A 120 10.42 6.29 -22.17
C PRO A 120 8.90 6.38 -22.38
N GLU A 121 8.13 5.97 -21.38
CA GLU A 121 6.67 6.06 -21.34
C GLU A 121 6.13 7.50 -21.19
N LYS A 122 6.95 8.44 -20.72
CA LYS A 122 6.62 9.87 -20.60
C LYS A 122 7.33 10.76 -21.62
N ASP A 123 8.19 10.19 -22.46
CA ASP A 123 8.94 10.89 -23.51
C ASP A 123 8.04 11.26 -24.70
N VAL A 124 7.19 12.26 -24.46
CA VAL A 124 6.20 12.75 -25.43
C VAL A 124 6.83 13.51 -26.59
N ASP A 125 8.12 13.87 -26.49
CA ASP A 125 8.88 14.45 -27.59
C ASP A 125 9.56 13.39 -28.47
N GLY A 126 9.62 12.14 -28.00
CA GLY A 126 10.16 10.97 -28.71
C GLY A 126 11.69 10.98 -28.87
N LEU A 127 12.41 11.71 -28.02
CA LEU A 127 13.85 11.98 -28.21
C LEU A 127 14.77 11.06 -27.41
N THR A 128 14.25 10.24 -26.50
CA THR A 128 15.06 9.24 -25.79
C THR A 128 15.61 8.20 -26.75
N SER A 129 16.76 7.62 -26.43
CA SER A 129 17.38 6.54 -27.20
C SER A 129 16.47 5.32 -27.33
N ILE A 130 15.59 5.10 -26.35
CA ILE A 130 14.60 4.01 -26.37
C ILE A 130 13.54 4.27 -27.44
N ASN A 131 12.84 5.41 -27.42
CA ASN A 131 11.82 5.70 -28.45
C ASN A 131 12.45 5.88 -29.84
N ALA A 132 13.59 6.58 -29.95
CA ALA A 132 14.31 6.69 -31.21
C ALA A 132 14.74 5.32 -31.76
N GLY A 133 15.20 4.42 -30.88
CA GLY A 133 15.55 3.04 -31.24
C GLY A 133 14.34 2.22 -31.72
N LYS A 134 13.20 2.33 -31.03
CA LYS A 134 11.94 1.68 -31.44
C LYS A 134 11.48 2.16 -32.82
N LEU A 135 11.53 3.47 -33.08
CA LEU A 135 11.23 4.03 -34.40
C LEU A 135 12.14 3.45 -35.48
N SER A 136 13.45 3.46 -35.25
CA SER A 136 14.43 2.95 -36.22
C SER A 136 14.21 1.47 -36.54
N ARG A 137 13.75 0.67 -35.56
CA ARG A 137 13.43 -0.75 -35.73
C ARG A 137 12.06 -1.04 -36.35
N GLY A 138 11.20 -0.02 -36.49
CA GLY A 138 9.85 -0.18 -37.04
C GLY A 138 8.78 -0.55 -36.01
N ASP A 139 9.08 -0.46 -34.71
CA ASP A 139 8.17 -0.77 -33.61
C ASP A 139 7.17 0.37 -33.34
N LEU A 140 6.51 0.86 -34.40
CA LEU A 140 5.68 2.08 -34.38
C LEU A 140 4.47 2.00 -33.43
N GLY A 141 4.00 0.79 -33.10
CA GLY A 141 2.88 0.57 -32.19
C GLY A 141 3.21 0.83 -30.71
N ASP A 142 4.49 0.72 -30.33
CA ASP A 142 4.99 0.89 -28.97
C ASP A 142 6.04 2.01 -28.87
N CYS A 143 5.98 2.98 -29.78
CA CYS A 143 6.93 4.09 -29.89
C CYS A 143 6.20 5.43 -29.74
N PHE A 144 6.79 6.38 -29.02
CA PHE A 144 6.43 7.78 -29.19
C PHE A 144 7.20 8.36 -30.37
N ILE A 145 6.47 8.68 -31.44
CA ILE A 145 7.07 9.23 -32.66
C ILE A 145 7.49 10.68 -32.37
N PRO A 146 8.70 11.11 -32.75
CA PRO A 146 9.12 12.49 -32.51
C PRO A 146 8.18 13.51 -33.14
N CYS A 147 7.90 14.56 -32.40
CA CYS A 147 6.78 15.47 -32.67
C CYS A 147 6.88 16.18 -34.02
N THR A 148 8.06 16.70 -34.36
CA THR A 148 8.28 17.40 -35.63
C THR A 148 8.15 16.47 -36.84
N PRO A 149 8.85 15.33 -36.92
CA PRO A 149 8.64 14.33 -37.97
C PRO A 149 7.19 13.84 -38.10
N ASN A 150 6.50 13.57 -36.99
CA ASN A 150 5.09 13.15 -37.03
C ASN A 150 4.20 14.27 -37.62
N GLY A 151 4.50 15.53 -37.28
CA GLY A 151 3.82 16.70 -37.83
C GLY A 151 4.03 16.81 -39.34
N CYS A 152 5.23 16.50 -39.83
CA CYS A 152 5.53 16.44 -41.26
C CYS A 152 4.71 15.34 -41.96
N MET A 153 4.67 14.14 -41.38
CA MET A 153 3.87 13.04 -41.91
C MET A 153 2.38 13.37 -41.98
N GLU A 154 1.83 14.02 -40.95
CA GLU A 154 0.42 14.45 -40.96
C GLU A 154 0.16 15.50 -42.05
N LEU A 155 1.06 16.48 -42.23
CA LEU A 155 0.95 17.46 -43.31
C LEU A 155 1.02 16.80 -44.70
N ILE A 156 1.88 15.79 -44.88
CA ILE A 156 1.94 15.01 -46.11
C ILE A 156 0.62 14.26 -46.35
N ARG A 157 0.04 13.61 -45.33
CA ARG A 157 -1.25 12.90 -45.47
C ARG A 157 -2.38 13.83 -45.95
N GLN A 158 -2.40 15.07 -45.48
CA GLN A 158 -3.41 16.07 -45.86
C GLN A 158 -3.33 16.50 -47.34
N THR A 159 -2.21 16.24 -48.01
CA THR A 159 -2.10 16.50 -49.46
C THR A 159 -2.89 15.50 -50.31
N GLY A 160 -3.26 14.34 -49.75
CA GLY A 160 -3.81 13.20 -50.48
C GLY A 160 -2.79 12.43 -51.32
N VAL A 161 -1.51 12.85 -51.33
CA VAL A 161 -0.44 12.13 -52.04
C VAL A 161 -0.03 10.90 -51.23
N SER A 162 -0.13 9.72 -51.85
CA SER A 162 0.37 8.48 -51.25
C SER A 162 1.88 8.51 -51.09
N VAL A 163 2.38 8.14 -49.90
CA VAL A 163 3.82 8.01 -49.61
C VAL A 163 4.39 6.73 -50.21
N ALA A 164 3.59 5.67 -50.27
CA ALA A 164 4.04 4.35 -50.73
C ALA A 164 4.52 4.40 -52.18
N GLY A 165 5.73 3.87 -52.43
CA GLY A 165 6.37 3.84 -53.74
C GLY A 165 6.92 5.17 -54.24
N LYS A 166 6.81 6.26 -53.46
CA LYS A 166 7.38 7.57 -53.81
C LYS A 166 8.86 7.66 -53.46
N ARG A 167 9.57 8.52 -54.19
CA ARG A 167 10.93 8.92 -53.83
C ARG A 167 10.86 10.09 -52.86
N ALA A 168 11.29 9.86 -51.62
CA ALA A 168 11.36 10.88 -50.61
C ALA A 168 12.82 11.29 -50.36
N VAL A 169 13.07 12.60 -50.30
CA VAL A 169 14.39 13.16 -49.98
C VAL A 169 14.30 13.92 -48.67
N VAL A 170 15.15 13.55 -47.71
CA VAL A 170 15.25 14.22 -46.42
C VAL A 170 16.58 14.97 -46.37
N ILE A 171 16.55 16.30 -46.30
CA ILE A 171 17.75 17.12 -46.17
C ILE A 171 17.95 17.48 -44.69
N GLY A 172 18.97 16.89 -44.07
CA GLY A 172 19.28 17.05 -42.66
C GLY A 172 19.50 15.69 -42.00
N ARG A 173 20.46 15.63 -41.07
CA ARG A 173 20.83 14.40 -40.33
C ARG A 173 20.73 14.56 -38.81
N SER A 174 19.94 15.54 -38.35
CA SER A 174 19.76 15.80 -36.93
C SER A 174 19.03 14.64 -36.26
N LYS A 175 19.28 14.45 -34.95
CA LYS A 175 18.55 13.50 -34.10
C LYS A 175 17.08 13.90 -33.89
N ILE A 176 16.71 15.16 -34.19
CA ILE A 176 15.38 15.72 -33.93
C ILE A 176 14.44 15.56 -35.13
N VAL A 177 14.93 15.83 -36.35
CA VAL A 177 14.11 15.82 -37.57
C VAL A 177 14.65 14.87 -38.62
N GLY A 178 15.93 15.00 -38.98
CA GLY A 178 16.51 14.31 -40.14
C GLY A 178 16.42 12.78 -40.06
N ALA A 179 17.09 12.18 -39.08
CA ALA A 179 17.10 10.72 -38.95
C ALA A 179 15.70 10.13 -38.66
N PRO A 180 14.89 10.69 -37.73
CA PRO A 180 13.54 10.18 -37.52
C PRO A 180 12.61 10.30 -38.74
N MET A 181 12.74 11.36 -39.54
CA MET A 181 11.94 11.53 -40.75
C MET A 181 12.31 10.49 -41.81
N HIS A 182 13.61 10.15 -41.92
CA HIS A 182 14.06 9.05 -42.77
C HIS A 182 13.35 7.74 -42.40
N ASP A 183 13.42 7.36 -41.13
CA ASP A 183 12.82 6.11 -40.64
C ASP A 183 11.30 6.11 -40.87
N LEU A 184 10.60 7.22 -40.58
CA LEU A 184 9.15 7.30 -40.79
C LEU A 184 8.75 7.14 -42.25
N LEU A 185 9.44 7.81 -43.18
CA LEU A 185 9.13 7.69 -44.61
C LEU A 185 9.41 6.26 -45.11
N LEU A 186 10.49 5.65 -44.62
CA LEU A 186 10.88 4.28 -44.94
C LEU A 186 9.80 3.29 -44.48
N TRP A 187 9.36 3.40 -43.21
CA TRP A 187 8.29 2.57 -42.66
C TRP A 187 6.90 2.87 -43.25
N ASN A 188 6.75 3.97 -43.98
CA ASN A 188 5.57 4.27 -44.81
C ASN A 188 5.79 3.94 -46.30
N HIS A 189 6.73 3.03 -46.59
CA HIS A 189 6.99 2.43 -47.91
C HIS A 189 7.51 3.40 -48.99
N ALA A 190 8.13 4.52 -48.60
CA ALA A 190 8.87 5.35 -49.54
C ALA A 190 10.27 4.79 -49.82
N THR A 191 10.83 5.08 -50.99
CA THR A 191 12.28 5.00 -51.22
C THR A 191 12.90 6.29 -50.70
N VAL A 192 13.73 6.22 -49.66
CA VAL A 192 14.21 7.40 -48.94
C VAL A 192 15.70 7.66 -49.18
N THR A 193 16.05 8.87 -49.60
CA THR A 193 17.44 9.36 -49.68
C THR A 193 17.69 10.44 -48.64
N THR A 194 18.65 10.21 -47.75
CA THR A 194 19.07 11.22 -46.75
C THR A 194 20.23 12.04 -47.29
N CYS A 195 20.04 13.36 -47.36
CA CYS A 195 21.03 14.33 -47.83
C CYS A 195 21.52 15.22 -46.69
N HIS A 196 22.72 15.78 -46.83
CA HIS A 196 23.31 16.71 -45.88
C HIS A 196 24.11 17.80 -46.61
N SER A 197 24.66 18.77 -45.87
CA SER A 197 25.39 19.93 -46.41
C SER A 197 26.69 19.60 -47.17
N ARG A 198 27.02 18.31 -47.29
CA ARG A 198 28.20 17.77 -47.99
C ARG A 198 27.83 16.75 -49.06
N THR A 199 26.53 16.58 -49.37
CA THR A 199 26.07 15.77 -50.50
C THR A 199 26.59 16.42 -51.79
N ALA A 200 27.27 15.66 -52.65
CA ALA A 200 28.04 16.19 -53.78
C ALA A 200 27.19 16.94 -54.82
N ASP A 201 26.00 16.43 -55.15
CA ASP A 201 25.03 17.10 -56.02
C ASP A 201 23.65 17.13 -55.35
N LEU A 202 23.51 18.07 -54.40
CA LEU A 202 22.28 18.21 -53.64
C LEU A 202 21.09 18.61 -54.53
N ALA A 203 21.32 19.41 -55.57
CA ALA A 203 20.27 19.86 -56.48
C ALA A 203 19.68 18.69 -57.28
N ALA A 204 20.53 17.79 -57.80
CA ALA A 204 20.07 16.60 -58.52
C ALA A 204 19.26 15.65 -57.63
N GLU A 205 19.64 15.47 -56.37
CA GLU A 205 18.85 14.65 -55.44
C GLU A 205 17.49 15.29 -55.14
N VAL A 206 17.46 16.61 -54.90
CA VAL A 206 16.19 17.36 -54.72
C VAL A 206 15.28 17.26 -55.94
N GLY A 207 15.84 17.32 -57.15
CA GLY A 207 15.09 17.21 -58.40
C GLY A 207 14.45 15.84 -58.65
N ARG A 208 14.84 14.81 -57.89
CA ARG A 208 14.25 13.46 -57.95
C ARG A 208 13.11 13.25 -56.94
N ALA A 209 12.95 14.15 -55.98
CA ALA A 209 12.02 14.00 -54.86
C ALA A 209 10.56 14.20 -55.30
N ASP A 210 9.72 13.20 -55.05
CA ASP A 210 8.26 13.39 -55.04
C ASP A 210 7.82 14.06 -53.72
N ILE A 211 8.53 13.75 -52.64
CA ILE A 211 8.34 14.31 -51.30
C ILE A 211 9.70 14.82 -50.81
N LEU A 212 9.77 16.09 -50.47
CA LEU A 212 10.98 16.76 -49.98
C LEU A 212 10.75 17.27 -48.56
N VAL A 213 11.55 16.79 -47.61
CA VAL A 213 11.55 17.29 -46.23
C VAL A 213 12.89 17.96 -45.94
N VAL A 214 12.88 19.24 -45.52
CA VAL A 214 14.09 20.05 -45.36
C VAL A 214 14.20 20.53 -43.91
N GLY A 215 15.33 20.24 -43.27
CA GLY A 215 15.66 20.64 -41.90
C GLY A 215 17.18 20.64 -41.68
N ILE A 216 17.88 21.49 -42.43
CA ILE A 216 19.34 21.62 -42.42
C ILE A 216 19.84 22.81 -41.59
N GLY A 217 18.96 23.77 -41.27
CA GLY A 217 19.29 24.96 -40.47
C GLY A 217 20.13 25.98 -41.25
N LYS A 218 19.82 26.17 -42.55
CA LYS A 218 20.43 27.18 -43.42
C LYS A 218 19.34 27.89 -44.21
N ALA A 219 19.18 29.19 -43.92
CA ALA A 219 18.17 30.04 -44.54
C ALA A 219 18.16 29.93 -46.08
N GLU A 220 17.00 29.62 -46.64
CA GLU A 220 16.70 29.66 -48.07
C GLU A 220 17.72 28.92 -48.96
N MET A 221 18.37 27.86 -48.44
CA MET A 221 19.38 27.09 -49.16
C MET A 221 18.80 26.34 -50.37
N VAL A 222 17.61 25.73 -50.22
CA VAL A 222 16.95 25.02 -51.31
C VAL A 222 16.21 26.02 -52.20
N LYS A 223 16.59 26.06 -53.47
CA LYS A 223 16.01 26.97 -54.47
C LYS A 223 14.93 26.27 -55.31
N GLY A 224 14.00 27.06 -55.85
CA GLY A 224 12.84 26.53 -56.57
C GLY A 224 13.19 25.76 -57.85
N ASP A 225 14.25 26.15 -58.55
CA ASP A 225 14.78 25.48 -59.74
C ASP A 225 15.32 24.06 -59.45
N TRP A 226 15.58 23.72 -58.19
CA TRP A 226 15.99 22.36 -57.78
C TRP A 226 14.79 21.44 -57.59
N VAL A 227 13.58 21.99 -57.42
CA VAL A 227 12.38 21.25 -57.02
C VAL A 227 11.75 20.57 -58.23
N LYS A 228 11.44 19.28 -58.09
CA LYS A 228 10.60 18.54 -59.05
C LYS A 228 9.19 19.14 -59.12
N LYS A 229 8.73 19.43 -60.33
CA LYS A 229 7.36 19.95 -60.55
C LYS A 229 6.29 19.03 -59.93
N GLY A 230 5.42 19.60 -59.12
CA GLY A 230 4.35 18.88 -58.41
C GLY A 230 4.77 18.20 -57.11
N ALA A 231 6.01 18.35 -56.65
CA ALA A 231 6.48 17.75 -55.41
C ALA A 231 5.76 18.31 -54.16
N VAL A 232 5.70 17.50 -53.10
CA VAL A 232 5.28 17.92 -51.75
C VAL A 232 6.51 18.39 -50.99
N ILE A 233 6.53 19.64 -50.53
CA ILE A 233 7.64 20.22 -49.78
C ILE A 233 7.24 20.52 -48.35
N ILE A 234 7.97 19.93 -47.40
CA ILE A 234 7.85 20.21 -45.97
C ILE A 234 9.14 20.89 -45.48
N ASP A 235 9.06 22.18 -45.18
CA ASP A 235 10.14 22.99 -44.64
C ASP A 235 10.04 23.07 -43.12
N CYS A 236 10.97 22.39 -42.44
CA CYS A 236 11.10 22.35 -40.99
C CYS A 236 12.10 23.37 -40.45
N GLY A 237 12.86 24.04 -41.34
CA GLY A 237 13.88 25.01 -40.97
C GLY A 237 13.26 26.26 -40.37
N ILE A 238 13.91 26.83 -39.35
CA ILE A 238 13.57 28.14 -38.81
C ILE A 238 14.87 28.94 -38.73
N ASN A 239 14.96 29.98 -39.56
CA ASN A 239 16.10 30.88 -39.63
C ASN A 239 15.61 32.33 -39.61
N HIS A 240 16.55 33.26 -39.40
CA HIS A 240 16.30 34.68 -39.51
C HIS A 240 17.22 35.28 -40.57
N ILE A 241 16.65 36.15 -41.41
CA ILE A 241 17.42 37.02 -42.30
C ILE A 241 17.11 38.48 -41.98
N ALA A 242 18.05 39.38 -42.24
CA ALA A 242 17.86 40.80 -42.03
C ALA A 242 16.67 41.32 -42.86
N ASP A 243 15.79 42.09 -42.23
CA ASP A 243 14.63 42.70 -42.87
C ASP A 243 14.27 43.98 -42.12
N ASP A 244 14.70 45.11 -42.67
CA ASP A 244 14.49 46.45 -42.10
C ASP A 244 13.01 46.87 -42.14
N THR A 245 12.15 46.12 -42.84
CA THR A 245 10.70 46.37 -42.86
C THR A 245 9.98 45.78 -41.63
N ARG A 246 10.66 44.96 -40.83
CA ARG A 246 10.12 44.37 -39.59
C ARG A 246 10.61 45.14 -38.35
N PRO A 247 9.76 45.33 -37.32
CA PRO A 247 10.18 45.98 -36.07
C PRO A 247 11.38 45.31 -35.37
N SER A 248 11.58 44.01 -35.59
CA SER A 248 12.71 43.22 -35.07
C SER A 248 14.01 43.34 -35.89
N GLY A 249 13.99 44.07 -37.02
CA GLY A 249 15.09 44.14 -38.00
C GLY A 249 15.38 42.80 -38.71
N LYS A 250 14.52 41.80 -38.51
CA LYS A 250 14.71 40.43 -38.98
C LYS A 250 13.37 39.81 -39.36
N ARG A 251 13.33 39.06 -40.47
CA ARG A 251 12.20 38.17 -40.81
C ARG A 251 12.56 36.72 -40.62
N VAL A 252 11.57 35.93 -40.21
CA VAL A 252 11.67 34.48 -40.09
C VAL A 252 11.51 33.85 -41.48
N VAL A 253 12.44 32.97 -41.87
CA VAL A 253 12.40 32.21 -43.12
C VAL A 253 12.79 30.75 -42.88
N GLY A 254 12.38 29.87 -43.78
CA GLY A 254 12.73 28.46 -43.74
C GLY A 254 14.07 28.14 -44.40
N ASP A 255 14.35 26.85 -44.55
CA ASP A 255 15.51 26.37 -45.31
C ASP A 255 15.24 26.37 -46.83
N VAL A 256 13.98 26.51 -47.24
CA VAL A 256 13.55 26.59 -48.64
C VAL A 256 13.21 28.03 -48.99
N HIS A 257 13.68 28.49 -50.16
CA HIS A 257 13.28 29.79 -50.69
C HIS A 257 11.81 29.74 -51.15
N PHE A 258 10.90 30.09 -50.25
CA PHE A 258 9.45 29.91 -50.39
C PHE A 258 8.88 30.49 -51.70
N PRO A 259 9.20 31.73 -52.13
CA PRO A 259 8.63 32.29 -53.36
C PRO A 259 8.93 31.45 -54.60
N SER A 260 10.19 31.06 -54.81
CA SER A 260 10.57 30.27 -56.00
C SER A 260 10.09 28.82 -55.92
N ALA A 261 10.05 28.23 -54.72
CA ALA A 261 9.61 26.84 -54.56
C ALA A 261 8.09 26.68 -54.76
N LYS A 262 7.30 27.71 -54.40
CA LYS A 262 5.85 27.75 -54.60
C LYS A 262 5.43 27.65 -56.08
N GLU A 263 6.26 28.10 -57.00
CA GLU A 263 5.99 28.03 -58.45
C GLU A 263 6.14 26.61 -59.01
N GLN A 264 6.91 25.76 -58.34
CA GLN A 264 7.19 24.37 -58.79
C GLN A 264 6.43 23.32 -57.98
N ALA A 265 6.26 23.53 -56.68
CA ALA A 265 5.67 22.56 -55.77
C ALA A 265 4.17 22.32 -56.07
N GLY A 266 3.70 21.10 -55.82
CA GLY A 266 2.25 20.84 -55.71
C GLY A 266 1.71 21.32 -54.36
N PHE A 267 2.52 21.13 -53.31
CA PHE A 267 2.21 21.53 -51.94
C PHE A 267 3.47 22.05 -51.24
N ILE A 268 3.34 23.12 -50.44
CA ILE A 268 4.46 23.68 -49.66
C ILE A 268 3.99 24.20 -48.30
N THR A 269 4.78 23.95 -47.25
CA THR A 269 4.54 24.51 -45.91
C THR A 269 5.11 25.92 -45.78
N PRO A 270 4.40 26.88 -45.17
CA PRO A 270 4.92 28.21 -44.90
C PRO A 270 5.83 28.22 -43.66
N VAL A 271 6.85 29.08 -43.67
CA VAL A 271 7.69 29.38 -42.51
C VAL A 271 7.64 30.89 -42.23
N PRO A 272 7.09 31.34 -41.09
CA PRO A 272 6.45 30.55 -40.02
C PRO A 272 5.04 30.06 -40.39
N GLY A 273 4.50 29.12 -39.62
CA GLY A 273 3.06 28.75 -39.66
C GLY A 273 2.73 27.34 -40.18
N GLY A 274 3.70 26.61 -40.72
CA GLY A 274 3.56 25.21 -41.13
C GLY A 274 3.90 24.21 -40.02
N VAL A 275 5.17 23.78 -39.98
CA VAL A 275 5.62 22.63 -39.15
C VAL A 275 5.63 22.93 -37.65
N GLY A 276 5.92 24.17 -37.24
CA GLY A 276 5.99 24.56 -35.81
C GLY A 276 4.69 24.31 -35.03
N PRO A 277 3.53 24.86 -35.46
CA PRO A 277 2.23 24.58 -34.85
C PRO A 277 1.86 23.08 -34.84
N MET A 278 2.25 22.34 -35.88
CA MET A 278 2.05 20.89 -35.94
C MET A 278 2.90 20.14 -34.92
N THR A 279 4.14 20.56 -34.68
CA THR A 279 5.01 19.99 -33.64
C THR A 279 4.34 20.09 -32.27
N VAL A 280 3.76 21.26 -31.93
CA VAL A 280 3.00 21.44 -30.69
C VAL A 280 1.76 20.53 -30.65
N ALA A 281 1.04 20.40 -31.76
CA ALA A 281 -0.13 19.52 -31.83
C ALA A 281 0.23 18.02 -31.67
N MET A 282 1.37 17.58 -32.22
CA MET A 282 1.87 16.21 -32.04
C MET A 282 2.38 15.96 -30.62
N LEU A 283 2.96 16.97 -29.96
CA LEU A 283 3.30 16.87 -28.53
C LEU A 283 2.06 16.63 -27.68
N MET A 284 0.98 17.37 -27.96
CA MET A 284 -0.31 17.13 -27.32
C MET A 284 -0.84 15.72 -27.63
N GLN A 285 -0.73 15.27 -28.89
CA GLN A 285 -1.15 13.93 -29.29
C GLN A 285 -0.39 12.84 -28.53
N ASN A 286 0.93 12.95 -28.42
CA ASN A 286 1.75 12.00 -27.66
C ASN A 286 1.41 12.03 -26.17
N THR A 287 1.13 13.21 -25.61
CA THR A 287 0.69 13.34 -24.21
C THR A 287 -0.66 12.66 -23.98
N VAL A 288 -1.63 12.88 -24.87
CA VAL A 288 -2.95 12.22 -24.83
C VAL A 288 -2.79 10.71 -25.00
N LEU A 289 -1.94 10.25 -25.92
CA LEU A 289 -1.64 8.83 -26.12
C LEU A 289 -1.02 8.20 -24.87
N SER A 290 -0.06 8.87 -24.25
CA SER A 290 0.54 8.43 -22.98
C SER A 290 -0.51 8.31 -21.88
N ALA A 291 -1.38 9.32 -21.73
CA ALA A 291 -2.47 9.30 -20.76
C ALA A 291 -3.49 8.18 -21.04
N LYS A 292 -3.81 7.88 -22.31
CA LYS A 292 -4.63 6.72 -22.68
C LYS A 292 -3.98 5.40 -22.25
N ARG A 293 -2.71 5.21 -22.59
CA ARG A 293 -1.93 4.01 -22.17
C ARG A 293 -1.86 3.88 -20.66
N PHE A 294 -1.71 5.00 -19.95
CA PHE A 294 -1.74 5.02 -18.49
C PHE A 294 -3.11 4.57 -17.94
N LEU A 295 -4.21 5.13 -18.43
CA LEU A 295 -5.55 4.70 -18.03
C LEU A 295 -5.80 3.22 -18.35
N GLU A 296 -5.43 2.76 -19.54
CA GLU A 296 -5.60 1.35 -19.95
C GLU A 296 -4.81 0.40 -19.04
N SER A 297 -3.58 0.77 -18.66
CA SER A 297 -2.74 -0.04 -17.76
C SER A 297 -3.19 -0.01 -16.29
N HIS A 298 -3.95 1.01 -15.89
CA HIS A 298 -4.42 1.20 -14.51
C HIS A 298 -5.95 1.07 -14.36
N GLN A 299 -6.63 0.58 -15.39
CA GLN A 299 -8.07 0.36 -15.34
C GLN A 299 -8.42 -0.71 -14.28
N PRO A 300 -9.44 -0.47 -13.43
CA PRO A 300 -9.96 -1.48 -12.53
C PRO A 300 -10.35 -2.72 -13.33
N GLY A 301 -9.71 -3.86 -13.04
CA GLY A 301 -9.90 -5.06 -13.83
C GLY A 301 -9.01 -6.21 -13.40
N LYS A 302 -9.00 -7.28 -14.21
CA LYS A 302 -8.18 -8.46 -13.96
C LYS A 302 -6.70 -8.12 -14.09
N TRP A 303 -5.92 -8.43 -13.05
CA TRP A 303 -4.49 -8.19 -13.03
C TRP A 303 -3.73 -9.08 -14.02
N SER A 304 -2.72 -8.50 -14.65
CA SER A 304 -1.74 -9.22 -15.50
C SER A 304 -0.50 -9.60 -14.69
N ILE A 305 -0.73 -10.36 -13.62
CA ILE A 305 0.32 -10.76 -12.67
C ILE A 305 1.09 -11.99 -13.18
N THR A 306 2.42 -11.92 -13.12
CA THR A 306 3.28 -13.08 -13.40
C THR A 306 3.51 -13.86 -12.12
N TYR A 307 3.02 -15.10 -12.05
CA TYR A 307 3.19 -15.96 -10.88
C TYR A 307 4.50 -16.75 -10.95
N ASN A 308 5.11 -16.96 -9.78
CA ASN A 308 6.28 -17.82 -9.64
C ASN A 308 5.86 -19.28 -9.72
N LYS A 309 6.74 -20.14 -10.26
CA LYS A 309 6.51 -21.59 -10.32
C LYS A 309 7.14 -22.24 -9.09
N LEU A 310 6.41 -23.17 -8.47
CA LEU A 310 6.94 -24.00 -7.39
C LEU A 310 7.64 -25.23 -7.97
N ASN A 311 8.78 -25.59 -7.37
CA ASN A 311 9.41 -26.88 -7.56
C ASN A 311 9.13 -27.75 -6.33
N LEU A 312 8.15 -28.64 -6.44
CA LEU A 312 7.70 -29.49 -5.34
C LEU A 312 8.67 -30.66 -5.16
N LEU A 313 9.18 -30.85 -3.94
CA LEU A 313 10.06 -31.95 -3.56
C LEU A 313 9.34 -32.89 -2.58
N LYS A 314 9.69 -34.18 -2.65
CA LYS A 314 9.21 -35.23 -1.75
C LYS A 314 10.42 -36.04 -1.24
N PRO A 315 10.64 -36.15 0.09
CA PRO A 315 9.87 -35.52 1.17
C PRO A 315 9.92 -33.99 1.11
N VAL A 316 8.89 -33.33 1.67
CA VAL A 316 8.82 -31.86 1.72
C VAL A 316 9.99 -31.35 2.56
N PRO A 317 10.82 -30.41 2.05
CA PRO A 317 11.95 -29.85 2.80
C PRO A 317 11.49 -29.02 4.01
N SER A 318 12.45 -28.53 4.80
CA SER A 318 12.13 -27.58 5.87
C SER A 318 11.58 -26.26 5.31
N ASP A 319 10.80 -25.55 6.12
CA ASP A 319 10.14 -24.31 5.72
C ASP A 319 11.14 -23.26 5.20
N ILE A 320 12.29 -23.14 5.85
CA ILE A 320 13.35 -22.20 5.47
C ILE A 320 14.06 -22.59 4.16
N GLU A 321 14.31 -23.89 3.94
CA GLU A 321 14.86 -24.38 2.67
C GLU A 321 13.92 -24.06 1.50
N ILE A 322 12.61 -24.25 1.69
CA ILE A 322 11.60 -23.88 0.69
C ILE A 322 11.62 -22.38 0.44
N SER A 323 11.61 -21.54 1.48
CA SER A 323 11.67 -20.08 1.36
C SER A 323 12.92 -19.63 0.58
N ARG A 324 14.10 -20.21 0.86
CA ARG A 324 15.36 -19.86 0.19
C ARG A 324 15.46 -20.37 -1.24
N SER A 325 14.76 -21.46 -1.58
CA SER A 325 14.73 -21.99 -2.95
C SER A 325 13.98 -21.08 -3.94
N CYS A 326 13.19 -20.13 -3.44
CA CYS A 326 12.41 -19.21 -4.26
C CYS A 326 13.08 -17.84 -4.34
N VAL A 327 13.29 -17.34 -5.57
CA VAL A 327 13.72 -15.95 -5.78
C VAL A 327 12.48 -15.06 -5.75
N PRO A 328 12.34 -14.15 -4.77
CA PRO A 328 11.17 -13.27 -4.69
C PRO A 328 11.15 -12.30 -5.89
N LYS A 329 9.96 -12.00 -6.41
CA LYS A 329 9.81 -10.90 -7.39
C LYS A 329 10.21 -9.57 -6.76
N PRO A 330 10.88 -8.67 -7.50
CA PRO A 330 11.06 -7.29 -7.04
C PRO A 330 9.72 -6.63 -6.70
N MET A 331 9.67 -5.90 -5.58
CA MET A 331 8.42 -5.31 -5.08
C MET A 331 7.83 -4.25 -6.01
N ASP A 332 8.67 -3.48 -6.70
CA ASP A 332 8.23 -2.50 -7.70
C ASP A 332 7.51 -3.18 -8.87
N ARG A 333 7.94 -4.40 -9.24
CA ARG A 333 7.25 -5.22 -10.25
C ARG A 333 5.92 -5.74 -9.71
N LEU A 334 5.92 -6.34 -8.52
CA LEU A 334 4.68 -6.89 -7.93
C LEU A 334 3.64 -5.78 -7.74
N ALA A 335 4.05 -4.61 -7.26
CA ALA A 335 3.18 -3.47 -7.07
C ALA A 335 2.51 -3.01 -8.38
N ARG A 336 3.29 -2.87 -9.46
CA ARG A 336 2.75 -2.57 -10.80
C ARG A 336 1.78 -3.64 -11.30
N GLU A 337 2.11 -4.92 -11.09
CA GLU A 337 1.26 -6.05 -11.48
C GLU A 337 -0.11 -6.05 -10.77
N VAL A 338 -0.23 -5.39 -9.62
CA VAL A 338 -1.48 -5.31 -8.82
C VAL A 338 -2.14 -3.91 -8.84
N GLY A 339 -1.65 -2.99 -9.68
CA GLY A 339 -2.24 -1.66 -9.87
C GLY A 339 -1.83 -0.60 -8.82
N LEU A 340 -0.73 -0.82 -8.10
CA LEU A 340 -0.08 0.19 -7.27
C LEU A 340 0.90 1.04 -8.11
N MET A 341 0.89 2.34 -7.86
CA MET A 341 1.78 3.30 -8.52
C MET A 341 3.13 3.37 -7.79
N LEU A 342 4.20 3.79 -8.49
CA LEU A 342 5.55 3.82 -7.90
C LEU A 342 5.68 4.86 -6.78
N ASP A 343 5.01 6.01 -6.90
CA ASP A 343 4.92 7.05 -5.87
C ASP A 343 4.07 6.64 -4.65
N GLU A 344 3.38 5.51 -4.73
CA GLU A 344 2.64 4.91 -3.61
C GLU A 344 3.46 3.87 -2.83
N LEU A 345 4.74 3.70 -3.17
CA LEU A 345 5.63 2.71 -2.55
C LEU A 345 6.82 3.36 -1.86
N GLU A 346 7.19 2.82 -0.70
CA GLU A 346 8.47 3.07 -0.05
C GLU A 346 9.22 1.74 0.05
N LEU A 347 10.26 1.54 -0.76
CA LEU A 347 10.98 0.26 -0.84
C LEU A 347 11.86 0.02 0.39
N TYR A 348 11.81 -1.20 0.93
CA TYR A 348 12.68 -1.71 2.01
C TYR A 348 13.50 -2.89 1.47
N GLY A 349 14.57 -2.54 0.74
CA GLY A 349 15.28 -3.49 -0.09
C GLY A 349 14.47 -3.85 -1.34
N LYS A 350 14.69 -5.05 -1.89
CA LYS A 350 14.03 -5.51 -3.14
C LYS A 350 12.74 -6.31 -2.88
N THR A 351 12.56 -6.80 -1.67
CA THR A 351 11.60 -7.87 -1.30
C THR A 351 10.43 -7.38 -0.45
N LYS A 352 10.48 -6.14 0.04
CA LYS A 352 9.47 -5.52 0.91
C LYS A 352 9.25 -4.05 0.53
N ALA A 353 8.04 -3.56 0.71
CA ALA A 353 7.74 -2.13 0.55
C ALA A 353 6.64 -1.70 1.52
N LYS A 354 6.64 -0.44 1.97
CA LYS A 354 5.46 0.18 2.58
C LYS A 354 4.56 0.77 1.51
N VAL A 355 3.24 0.68 1.69
CA VAL A 355 2.25 1.22 0.77
C VAL A 355 1.59 2.46 1.37
N GLN A 356 1.58 3.56 0.61
CA GLN A 356 1.03 4.84 1.04
C GLN A 356 -0.49 4.79 1.25
N LEU A 357 -1.00 5.59 2.18
CA LEU A 357 -2.44 5.68 2.44
C LEU A 357 -3.19 6.45 1.33
N SER A 358 -2.48 7.18 0.46
CA SER A 358 -3.05 7.88 -0.70
C SER A 358 -3.77 6.94 -1.67
N VAL A 359 -3.40 5.64 -1.68
CA VAL A 359 -4.08 4.59 -2.46
C VAL A 359 -5.59 4.55 -2.15
N ILE A 360 -5.97 4.73 -0.88
CA ILE A 360 -7.39 4.71 -0.46
C ILE A 360 -8.15 5.86 -1.10
N ASN A 361 -7.54 7.05 -1.15
CA ASN A 361 -8.17 8.24 -1.73
C ASN A 361 -8.32 8.06 -3.24
N ARG A 362 -7.26 7.61 -3.92
CA ARG A 362 -7.26 7.35 -5.36
C ARG A 362 -8.32 6.32 -5.76
N LEU A 363 -8.46 5.26 -4.97
CA LEU A 363 -9.39 4.16 -5.25
C LEU A 363 -10.74 4.31 -4.54
N GLN A 364 -11.08 5.49 -4.02
CA GLN A 364 -12.29 5.68 -3.21
C GLN A 364 -13.57 5.30 -3.99
N ALA A 365 -13.62 5.60 -5.28
CA ALA A 365 -14.74 5.29 -6.17
C ALA A 365 -14.83 3.80 -6.57
N GLN A 366 -13.74 3.03 -6.43
CA GLN A 366 -13.73 1.61 -6.79
C GLN A 366 -14.52 0.79 -5.75
N PRO A 367 -15.45 -0.09 -6.15
CA PRO A 367 -16.13 -0.98 -5.21
C PRO A 367 -15.16 -1.96 -4.53
N ASP A 368 -15.44 -2.28 -3.27
CA ASP A 368 -14.66 -3.26 -2.52
C ASP A 368 -14.87 -4.67 -3.08
N GLY A 369 -13.82 -5.49 -3.03
CA GLY A 369 -13.89 -6.92 -3.33
C GLY A 369 -14.55 -7.78 -2.24
N LYS A 370 -14.47 -9.10 -2.43
CA LYS A 370 -14.99 -10.09 -1.50
C LYS A 370 -14.04 -10.29 -0.32
N TYR A 371 -14.58 -10.19 0.89
CA TYR A 371 -13.79 -10.25 2.12
C TYR A 371 -13.95 -11.59 2.83
N VAL A 372 -12.87 -12.36 2.96
CA VAL A 372 -12.85 -13.72 3.51
C VAL A 372 -12.02 -13.74 4.78
N VAL A 373 -12.56 -14.31 5.86
CA VAL A 373 -11.81 -14.49 7.12
C VAL A 373 -11.51 -15.96 7.35
N VAL A 374 -10.22 -16.26 7.55
CA VAL A 374 -9.74 -17.58 7.97
C VAL A 374 -9.66 -17.63 9.49
N THR A 375 -10.26 -18.65 10.08
CA THR A 375 -10.19 -18.96 11.50
C THR A 375 -10.01 -20.46 11.67
N GLY A 376 -10.09 -20.98 12.89
CA GLY A 376 -9.95 -22.41 13.14
C GLY A 376 -10.79 -22.90 14.28
N ILE A 377 -10.73 -24.22 14.47
CA ILE A 377 -11.18 -24.84 15.72
C ILE A 377 -10.37 -24.31 16.91
N THR A 378 -10.78 -24.73 18.11
CA THR A 378 -10.07 -24.35 19.34
C THR A 378 -8.62 -24.84 19.25
N PRO A 379 -7.61 -23.97 19.42
CA PRO A 379 -6.21 -24.38 19.29
C PRO A 379 -5.80 -25.57 20.16
N THR A 380 -4.96 -26.43 19.58
CA THR A 380 -4.29 -27.54 20.27
C THR A 380 -2.78 -27.47 20.05
N PRO A 381 -1.95 -28.09 20.92
CA PRO A 381 -0.50 -28.18 20.71
C PRO A 381 -0.09 -28.90 19.41
N LEU A 382 -1.01 -29.63 18.76
CA LEU A 382 -0.76 -30.36 17.52
C LEU A 382 -0.80 -29.46 16.27
N GLY A 383 -1.35 -28.24 16.40
CA GLY A 383 -1.43 -27.25 15.34
C GLY A 383 -2.53 -27.52 14.31
N GLU A 384 -3.19 -26.45 13.87
CA GLU A 384 -4.23 -26.52 12.84
C GLU A 384 -3.75 -26.05 11.46
N GLY A 385 -2.71 -25.22 11.40
CA GLY A 385 -2.20 -24.65 10.13
C GLY A 385 -3.06 -23.53 9.56
N LYS A 386 -3.64 -22.65 10.40
CA LYS A 386 -4.51 -21.54 9.96
C LYS A 386 -3.83 -20.63 8.93
N SER A 387 -2.67 -20.08 9.26
CA SER A 387 -1.93 -19.18 8.35
C SER A 387 -1.47 -19.91 7.09
N THR A 388 -1.12 -21.20 7.21
CA THR A 388 -0.83 -22.06 6.05
C THR A 388 -2.02 -22.14 5.10
N THR A 389 -3.24 -22.28 5.63
CA THR A 389 -4.48 -22.24 4.82
C THR A 389 -4.77 -20.87 4.25
N THR A 390 -4.53 -19.78 5.00
CA THR A 390 -4.64 -18.41 4.48
C THR A 390 -3.77 -18.23 3.23
N ILE A 391 -2.50 -18.63 3.31
CA ILE A 391 -1.57 -18.49 2.19
C ILE A 391 -1.89 -19.46 1.05
N GLY A 392 -2.19 -20.73 1.35
CA GLY A 392 -2.58 -21.72 0.35
C GLY A 392 -3.84 -21.31 -0.41
N LEU A 393 -4.82 -20.71 0.27
CA LEU A 393 -6.04 -20.21 -0.36
C LEU A 393 -5.77 -19.04 -1.31
N VAL A 394 -4.95 -18.06 -0.94
CA VAL A 394 -4.63 -16.95 -1.86
C VAL A 394 -3.76 -17.40 -3.03
N GLN A 395 -2.88 -18.37 -2.81
CA GLN A 395 -2.14 -19.03 -3.88
C GLN A 395 -3.09 -19.73 -4.85
N ALA A 396 -4.07 -20.49 -4.35
CA ALA A 396 -5.10 -21.14 -5.15
C ALA A 396 -5.93 -20.13 -5.97
N LEU A 397 -6.48 -19.10 -5.32
CA LEU A 397 -7.30 -18.07 -5.97
C LEU A 397 -6.49 -17.29 -7.02
N GLY A 398 -5.25 -16.94 -6.69
CA GLY A 398 -4.37 -16.14 -7.55
C GLY A 398 -3.69 -16.97 -8.63
N ALA A 399 -2.70 -17.78 -8.24
CA ALA A 399 -1.81 -18.47 -9.16
C ALA A 399 -2.51 -19.56 -9.98
N HIS A 400 -3.55 -20.20 -9.45
CA HIS A 400 -4.22 -21.34 -10.09
C HIS A 400 -5.58 -20.97 -10.70
N MET A 401 -6.38 -20.13 -10.03
CA MET A 401 -7.70 -19.70 -10.53
C MET A 401 -7.67 -18.36 -11.28
N LYS A 402 -6.54 -17.63 -11.24
CA LYS A 402 -6.33 -16.36 -11.96
C LYS A 402 -7.34 -15.28 -11.58
N LEU A 403 -7.69 -15.22 -10.29
CA LEU A 403 -8.49 -14.15 -9.68
C LEU A 403 -7.57 -13.11 -9.04
N ASN A 404 -8.02 -11.86 -8.98
CA ASN A 404 -7.35 -10.83 -8.18
C ASN A 404 -7.49 -11.22 -6.71
N VAL A 405 -6.38 -11.34 -6.00
CA VAL A 405 -6.43 -11.73 -4.58
C VAL A 405 -5.27 -11.16 -3.78
N PHE A 406 -5.57 -10.79 -2.54
CA PHE A 406 -4.59 -10.37 -1.53
C PHE A 406 -4.72 -11.23 -0.28
N ALA A 407 -3.60 -11.52 0.39
CA ALA A 407 -3.62 -11.95 1.78
C ALA A 407 -3.32 -10.77 2.72
N CYS A 408 -4.02 -10.68 3.84
CA CYS A 408 -3.72 -9.71 4.90
C CYS A 408 -3.43 -10.46 6.21
N VAL A 409 -2.17 -10.48 6.62
CA VAL A 409 -1.70 -11.24 7.79
C VAL A 409 -1.07 -10.33 8.84
N ARG A 410 -0.94 -10.87 10.05
CA ARG A 410 -0.33 -10.16 11.17
C ARG A 410 1.19 -10.23 11.09
N GLN A 411 1.85 -9.17 11.53
CA GLN A 411 3.27 -9.20 11.83
C GLN A 411 3.52 -10.02 13.12
N PRO A 412 4.45 -10.98 13.12
CA PRO A 412 4.82 -11.72 14.32
C PRO A 412 5.66 -10.83 15.26
N SER A 413 5.59 -11.12 16.55
CA SER A 413 6.55 -10.57 17.52
C SER A 413 7.92 -11.24 17.35
N GLN A 414 8.98 -10.46 17.51
CA GLN A 414 10.36 -10.95 17.47
C GLN A 414 10.71 -11.77 18.73
N GLY A 415 10.10 -11.47 19.88
CA GLY A 415 10.40 -12.13 21.16
C GLY A 415 10.30 -13.67 21.10
N PRO A 416 9.19 -14.25 20.61
CA PRO A 416 9.03 -15.70 20.43
C PRO A 416 10.07 -16.36 19.52
N THR A 417 10.57 -15.65 18.51
CA THR A 417 11.55 -16.17 17.53
C THR A 417 12.81 -16.71 18.21
N PHE A 418 13.30 -16.01 19.24
CA PHE A 418 14.47 -16.42 20.01
C PHE A 418 14.15 -17.38 21.19
N GLY A 419 12.86 -17.69 21.40
CA GLY A 419 12.37 -18.53 22.48
C GLY A 419 12.17 -19.99 22.09
N ILE A 420 11.07 -20.30 21.39
CA ILE A 420 10.57 -21.67 21.12
C ILE A 420 10.64 -22.02 19.61
N LYS A 421 11.25 -21.14 18.80
CA LYS A 421 11.41 -21.09 17.33
C LYS A 421 10.45 -20.09 16.67
N GLY A 422 10.94 -19.41 15.64
CA GLY A 422 10.18 -18.46 14.83
C GLY A 422 9.02 -19.16 14.11
N GLY A 423 7.87 -18.49 14.04
CA GLY A 423 6.71 -19.00 13.33
C GLY A 423 6.78 -18.68 11.84
N ALA A 424 6.61 -19.69 10.99
CA ALA A 424 6.35 -19.46 9.58
C ALA A 424 5.10 -18.60 9.38
N ALA A 425 5.15 -17.65 8.44
CA ALA A 425 3.99 -16.95 7.90
C ALA A 425 3.15 -17.90 7.01
N GLY A 426 2.77 -19.06 7.53
CA GLY A 426 2.34 -20.21 6.74
C GLY A 426 3.08 -21.50 7.13
N GLY A 427 3.33 -22.39 6.16
CA GLY A 427 4.20 -23.55 6.31
C GLY A 427 4.29 -24.36 5.02
N GLY A 428 5.37 -25.12 4.83
CA GLY A 428 5.62 -25.90 3.61
C GLY A 428 5.62 -25.02 2.35
N TYR A 429 4.90 -25.41 1.31
CA TYR A 429 4.80 -24.63 0.07
C TYR A 429 3.76 -23.49 0.10
N SER A 430 3.18 -23.21 1.27
CA SER A 430 2.23 -22.11 1.49
C SER A 430 2.74 -21.16 2.57
N GLN A 431 3.65 -20.27 2.18
CA GLN A 431 4.31 -19.29 3.05
C GLN A 431 4.46 -17.92 2.40
N VAL A 432 4.57 -16.88 3.23
CA VAL A 432 5.09 -15.55 2.85
C VAL A 432 6.62 -15.58 2.83
N ILE A 433 7.22 -14.95 1.82
CA ILE A 433 8.68 -14.89 1.65
C ILE A 433 9.18 -13.44 1.47
N PRO A 434 10.42 -13.13 1.89
CA PRO A 434 11.37 -14.00 2.61
C PRO A 434 11.00 -14.19 4.09
N MET A 435 11.14 -15.43 4.57
CA MET A 435 10.70 -15.83 5.92
C MET A 435 11.50 -15.19 7.07
N GLU A 436 12.81 -14.98 6.87
CA GLU A 436 13.70 -14.37 7.86
C GLU A 436 13.33 -12.90 8.11
N GLU A 437 13.12 -12.15 7.03
CA GLU A 437 12.73 -10.75 7.11
C GLU A 437 11.35 -10.58 7.75
N PHE A 438 10.43 -11.53 7.51
CA PHE A 438 9.10 -11.56 8.12
C PHE A 438 9.14 -11.71 9.65
N ASN A 439 10.09 -12.48 10.19
CA ASN A 439 10.16 -12.86 11.61
C ASN A 439 11.06 -11.99 12.49
N LEU A 440 11.85 -11.12 11.88
CA LEU A 440 12.78 -10.24 12.58
C LEU A 440 12.22 -8.80 12.61
N HIS A 441 12.95 -7.85 12.02
CA HIS A 441 12.63 -6.43 12.13
C HIS A 441 11.57 -5.95 11.13
N LEU A 442 11.34 -6.72 10.06
CA LEU A 442 10.48 -6.37 8.92
C LEU A 442 10.81 -4.95 8.38
N THR A 443 10.00 -3.96 8.74
CA THR A 443 10.13 -2.55 8.36
C THR A 443 10.17 -1.60 9.56
N GLY A 444 10.30 -2.13 10.79
CA GLY A 444 10.45 -1.34 12.01
C GLY A 444 9.16 -0.97 12.74
N ASP A 445 7.99 -1.47 12.32
CA ASP A 445 6.69 -1.10 12.90
C ASP A 445 6.61 -1.37 14.42
N ILE A 446 7.06 -2.54 14.85
CA ILE A 446 7.10 -2.91 16.27
C ILE A 446 8.06 -2.00 17.04
N HIS A 447 9.19 -1.61 16.45
CA HIS A 447 10.14 -0.69 17.09
C HIS A 447 9.54 0.70 17.30
N ALA A 448 8.79 1.21 16.30
CA ALA A 448 8.05 2.45 16.42
C ALA A 448 7.03 2.41 17.56
N ILE A 449 6.32 1.28 17.70
CA ILE A 449 5.38 1.05 18.82
C ILE A 449 6.11 1.00 20.15
N THR A 450 7.26 0.32 20.24
CA THR A 450 8.09 0.29 21.47
C THR A 450 8.50 1.70 21.88
N ALA A 451 9.03 2.48 20.94
CA ALA A 451 9.45 3.86 21.19
C ALA A 451 8.27 4.75 21.63
N ALA A 452 7.15 4.68 20.92
CA ALA A 452 5.95 5.46 21.24
C ALA A 452 5.37 5.08 22.61
N ASN A 453 5.24 3.79 22.91
CA ASN A 453 4.72 3.33 24.20
C ASN A 453 5.62 3.74 25.37
N ASN A 454 6.93 3.62 25.20
CA ASN A 454 7.89 3.97 26.23
C ASN A 454 8.05 5.49 26.40
N LEU A 455 7.78 6.29 25.35
CA LEU A 455 7.65 7.75 25.48
C LEU A 455 6.46 8.12 26.37
N VAL A 456 5.31 7.46 26.23
CA VAL A 456 4.16 7.67 27.14
C VAL A 456 4.54 7.34 28.58
N ALA A 457 5.20 6.19 28.80
CA ALA A 457 5.64 5.80 30.14
C ALA A 457 6.62 6.82 30.75
N ALA A 458 7.57 7.33 29.96
CA ALA A 458 8.49 8.38 30.38
C ALA A 458 7.76 9.70 30.69
N ALA A 459 6.77 10.08 29.88
CA ALA A 459 5.98 11.29 30.09
C ALA A 459 5.13 11.23 31.36
N ILE A 460 4.57 10.06 31.70
CA ILE A 460 3.87 9.82 32.97
C ILE A 460 4.81 10.11 34.14
N ASP A 461 5.97 9.47 34.16
CA ASP A 461 6.92 9.58 35.28
C ASP A 461 7.47 11.00 35.40
N ALA A 462 7.85 11.62 34.28
CA ALA A 462 8.30 13.02 34.25
C ALA A 462 7.21 13.97 34.75
N ARG A 463 5.95 13.76 34.35
CA ARG A 463 4.84 14.59 34.77
C ARG A 463 4.60 14.48 36.28
N MET A 464 4.56 13.27 36.81
CA MET A 464 4.40 13.04 38.25
C MET A 464 5.54 13.66 39.07
N PHE A 465 6.79 13.50 38.62
CA PHE A 465 7.97 14.07 39.28
C PHE A 465 7.92 15.61 39.30
N HIS A 466 7.65 16.24 38.16
CA HIS A 466 7.61 17.70 38.08
C HIS A 466 6.40 18.29 38.81
N GLU A 467 5.28 17.58 38.87
CA GLU A 467 4.18 17.98 39.73
C GLU A 467 4.58 17.88 41.22
N ALA A 468 5.21 16.80 41.66
CA ALA A 468 5.56 16.64 43.06
C ALA A 468 6.64 17.64 43.55
N THR A 469 7.44 18.20 42.66
CA THR A 469 8.64 18.99 43.01
C THR A 469 8.55 20.50 42.75
N GLN A 470 7.48 20.97 42.10
CA GLN A 470 7.37 22.38 41.68
C GLN A 470 6.08 23.02 42.20
N THR A 471 6.08 24.35 42.36
CA THR A 471 4.85 25.13 42.61
C THR A 471 4.07 25.31 41.32
N ASP A 472 2.76 25.56 41.41
CA ASP A 472 1.87 25.69 40.24
C ASP A 472 2.35 26.74 39.25
N LYS A 473 2.75 27.91 39.76
CA LYS A 473 3.30 29.01 38.97
C LYS A 473 4.61 28.61 38.27
N ALA A 474 5.50 27.90 38.96
CA ALA A 474 6.77 27.46 38.39
C ALA A 474 6.56 26.39 37.30
N LEU A 475 5.65 25.45 37.54
CA LEU A 475 5.27 24.41 36.58
C LEU A 475 4.62 25.02 35.33
N TYR A 476 3.64 25.90 35.52
CA TYR A 476 3.00 26.65 34.43
C TYR A 476 4.01 27.41 33.58
N ASN A 477 4.93 28.12 34.23
CA ASN A 477 5.96 28.89 33.55
C ASN A 477 6.86 28.04 32.64
N ARG A 478 7.08 26.76 33.00
CA ARG A 478 7.86 25.79 32.21
C ARG A 478 7.03 25.08 31.15
N LEU A 479 5.75 24.84 31.41
CA LEU A 479 4.83 24.27 30.43
C LEU A 479 4.53 25.26 29.29
N VAL A 480 4.51 26.56 29.58
CA VAL A 480 4.20 27.61 28.60
C VAL A 480 5.34 28.64 28.56
N PRO A 481 6.56 28.27 28.14
CA PRO A 481 7.74 29.12 28.27
C PRO A 481 7.63 30.43 27.46
N VAL A 482 8.42 31.42 27.84
CA VAL A 482 8.56 32.65 27.04
C VAL A 482 9.46 32.36 25.85
N SER A 483 8.96 32.58 24.63
CA SER A 483 9.71 32.48 23.38
C SER A 483 9.54 33.77 22.59
N GLY A 484 10.64 34.39 22.16
CA GLY A 484 10.58 35.69 21.46
C GLY A 484 9.91 36.81 22.27
N GLY A 485 9.95 36.74 23.60
CA GLY A 485 9.31 37.70 24.50
C GLY A 485 7.81 37.49 24.74
N GLN A 486 7.19 36.45 24.14
CA GLN A 486 5.77 36.15 24.30
C GLN A 486 5.54 34.73 24.84
N ARG A 487 4.43 34.53 25.56
CA ARG A 487 3.93 33.20 25.91
C ARG A 487 2.82 32.83 24.95
N THR A 488 2.88 31.64 24.39
CA THR A 488 1.84 31.12 23.48
C THR A 488 1.53 29.67 23.85
N PHE A 489 0.25 29.31 23.91
CA PHE A 489 -0.13 27.91 24.05
C PHE A 489 0.12 27.15 22.75
N ALA A 490 0.69 25.96 22.86
CA ALA A 490 0.73 25.00 21.76
C ALA A 490 -0.68 24.47 21.45
N PRO A 491 -0.96 23.98 20.22
CA PRO A 491 -2.28 23.44 19.87
C PRO A 491 -2.82 22.37 20.84
N ILE A 492 -1.94 21.51 21.36
CA ILE A 492 -2.31 20.47 22.35
C ILE A 492 -2.73 21.07 23.71
N GLN A 493 -2.13 22.20 24.10
CA GLN A 493 -2.48 22.91 25.32
C GLN A 493 -3.83 23.62 25.18
N ILE A 494 -4.13 24.15 23.98
CA ILE A 494 -5.46 24.68 23.66
C ILE A 494 -6.54 23.60 23.79
N ASN A 495 -6.26 22.36 23.33
CA ASN A 495 -7.19 21.24 23.49
C ASN A 495 -7.46 20.93 24.97
N ARG A 496 -6.42 20.99 25.81
CA ARG A 496 -6.57 20.82 27.26
C ARG A 496 -7.44 21.91 27.88
N LEU A 497 -7.24 23.18 27.52
CA LEU A 497 -8.07 24.29 28.00
C LEU A 497 -9.55 24.07 27.67
N LYS A 498 -9.85 23.66 26.43
CA LYS A 498 -11.21 23.32 26.00
C LYS A 498 -11.84 22.22 26.85
N ARG A 499 -11.11 21.15 27.17
CA ARG A 499 -11.60 20.08 28.05
C ARG A 499 -11.87 20.54 29.48
N LEU A 500 -11.07 21.49 29.96
CA LEU A 500 -11.25 22.09 31.28
C LEU A 500 -12.36 23.15 31.30
N GLY A 501 -12.97 23.47 30.14
CA GLY A 501 -13.96 24.54 30.03
C GLY A 501 -13.37 25.94 30.20
N ILE A 502 -12.09 26.12 29.88
CA ILE A 502 -11.39 27.42 29.94
C ILE A 502 -11.36 28.00 28.52
N GLU A 503 -12.09 29.10 28.29
CA GLU A 503 -12.19 29.75 26.97
C GLU A 503 -11.00 30.67 26.65
N LYS A 504 -10.28 31.12 27.68
CA LYS A 504 -9.14 32.03 27.53
C LYS A 504 -8.00 31.34 26.79
N THR A 505 -7.49 32.00 25.75
CA THR A 505 -6.38 31.50 24.92
C THR A 505 -5.10 32.32 25.05
N ASP A 506 -5.14 33.44 25.80
CA ASP A 506 -3.95 34.22 26.14
C ASP A 506 -3.35 33.71 27.47
N PRO A 507 -2.13 33.13 27.47
CA PRO A 507 -1.49 32.59 28.66
C PRO A 507 -1.35 33.55 29.84
N ILE A 508 -1.36 34.87 29.63
CA ILE A 508 -1.22 35.84 30.73
C ILE A 508 -2.54 36.23 31.39
N THR A 509 -3.68 35.79 30.83
CA THR A 509 -5.03 36.14 31.31
C THR A 509 -5.67 35.09 32.22
N LEU A 510 -5.01 33.94 32.40
CA LEU A 510 -5.51 32.87 33.28
C LEU A 510 -5.43 33.31 34.75
N THR A 511 -6.48 33.02 35.52
CA THR A 511 -6.47 33.16 36.98
C THR A 511 -5.57 32.11 37.63
N GLU A 512 -5.23 32.29 38.91
CA GLU A 512 -4.44 31.29 39.65
C GLU A 512 -5.13 29.91 39.65
N GLU A 513 -6.46 29.88 39.82
CA GLU A 513 -7.25 28.64 39.77
C GLU A 513 -7.21 27.97 38.38
N GLU A 514 -7.36 28.76 37.31
CA GLU A 514 -7.24 28.25 35.93
C GLU A 514 -5.83 27.73 35.65
N ILE A 515 -4.79 28.42 36.13
CA ILE A 515 -3.40 27.99 36.05
C ILE A 515 -3.20 26.65 36.76
N THR A 516 -3.69 26.50 37.99
CA THR A 516 -3.60 25.24 38.76
C THR A 516 -4.29 24.11 38.01
N ARG A 517 -5.54 24.30 37.56
CA ARG A 517 -6.30 23.28 36.82
C ARG A 517 -5.63 22.90 35.49
N PHE A 518 -5.03 23.86 34.81
CA PHE A 518 -4.28 23.59 33.58
C PHE A 518 -2.96 22.87 33.86
N ALA A 519 -2.17 23.33 34.82
CA ALA A 519 -0.82 22.85 35.08
C ALA A 519 -0.80 21.51 35.82
N ARG A 520 -1.82 21.17 36.63
CA ARG A 520 -1.90 19.92 37.39
C ARG A 520 -2.78 18.89 36.72
N LEU A 521 -2.25 17.69 36.50
CA LEU A 521 -3.07 16.51 36.20
C LEU A 521 -3.52 15.84 37.50
N ASP A 522 -2.76 16.02 38.58
CA ASP A 522 -3.02 15.42 39.90
C ASP A 522 -3.22 13.90 39.82
N MET A 523 -2.29 13.25 39.12
CA MET A 523 -2.31 11.82 38.86
C MET A 523 -2.17 11.03 40.16
N ASP A 524 -3.05 10.04 40.37
CA ASP A 524 -2.89 9.07 41.44
C ASP A 524 -1.89 7.97 41.02
N PRO A 525 -0.72 7.86 41.69
CA PRO A 525 0.31 6.87 41.33
C PRO A 525 -0.17 5.43 41.27
N ASP A 526 -1.11 5.05 42.14
CA ASP A 526 -1.62 3.68 42.24
C ASP A 526 -2.63 3.34 41.13
N SER A 527 -3.13 4.36 40.42
CA SER A 527 -4.06 4.23 39.31
C SER A 527 -3.39 4.10 37.94
N VAL A 528 -2.06 4.18 37.86
CA VAL A 528 -1.31 4.11 36.59
C VAL A 528 -1.46 2.71 35.99
N THR A 529 -2.14 2.64 34.85
CA THR A 529 -2.38 1.38 34.12
C THR A 529 -1.37 1.15 32.99
N TRP A 530 -0.59 2.17 32.64
CA TRP A 530 0.32 2.14 31.50
C TRP A 530 1.65 1.45 31.82
N ASN A 531 1.91 0.33 31.13
CA ASN A 531 3.15 -0.42 31.25
C ASN A 531 4.19 0.04 30.21
N ARG A 532 5.48 -0.14 30.53
CA ARG A 532 6.54 -0.10 29.51
C ARG A 532 6.47 -1.35 28.63
N VAL A 533 7.15 -1.34 27.49
CA VAL A 533 7.21 -2.51 26.61
C VAL A 533 8.60 -2.79 26.05
N LEU A 534 8.82 -4.07 25.75
CA LEU A 534 10.01 -4.60 25.09
C LEU A 534 9.61 -5.80 24.23
N ASP A 535 10.08 -5.90 22.98
CA ASP A 535 9.73 -7.05 22.11
C ASP A 535 10.70 -8.23 22.33
N THR A 536 10.84 -8.65 23.58
CA THR A 536 11.74 -9.73 24.00
C THR A 536 11.08 -10.51 25.13
N ASN A 537 11.29 -11.82 25.17
CA ASN A 537 10.74 -12.69 26.19
C ASN A 537 11.51 -12.56 27.51
N ASP A 538 11.25 -11.51 28.28
CA ASP A 538 11.92 -11.26 29.56
C ASP A 538 10.95 -11.32 30.76
N ARG A 539 10.98 -12.45 31.48
CA ARG A 539 10.09 -12.66 32.64
C ARG A 539 10.45 -11.81 33.85
N PHE A 540 11.69 -11.33 33.98
CA PHE A 540 12.11 -10.56 35.16
C PHE A 540 11.65 -9.10 35.11
N LEU A 541 11.23 -8.63 33.93
CA LEU A 541 10.61 -7.30 33.77
C LEU A 541 9.10 -7.28 34.04
N ARG A 542 8.48 -8.41 34.40
CA ARG A 542 7.04 -8.49 34.75
C ARG A 542 6.64 -7.54 35.87
N LYS A 543 7.56 -7.26 36.80
CA LYS A 543 7.36 -6.37 37.94
C LYS A 543 8.71 -5.85 38.41
N ILE A 544 8.87 -4.54 38.43
CA ILE A 544 10.12 -3.84 38.76
C ILE A 544 9.82 -2.61 39.63
N THR A 545 10.87 -2.04 40.22
CA THR A 545 10.82 -0.74 40.88
C THR A 545 11.69 0.26 40.11
N ILE A 546 11.15 1.44 39.79
CA ILE A 546 11.85 2.52 39.06
C ILE A 546 12.14 3.71 39.98
N GLY A 547 12.90 4.70 39.48
CA GLY A 547 13.19 5.94 40.22
C GLY A 547 14.12 5.75 41.43
N GLN A 548 15.04 4.79 41.36
CA GLN A 548 15.96 4.46 42.47
C GLN A 548 17.23 5.33 42.50
N SER A 549 17.47 6.15 41.47
CA SER A 549 18.63 7.03 41.42
C SER A 549 18.51 8.14 42.49
N PRO A 550 19.65 8.65 43.03
CA PRO A 550 19.64 9.74 43.99
C PRO A 550 18.88 11.00 43.53
N THR A 551 18.81 11.25 42.22
CA THR A 551 18.11 12.41 41.64
C THR A 551 16.58 12.32 41.74
N GLU A 552 16.02 11.11 41.79
CA GLU A 552 14.58 10.84 41.92
C GLU A 552 14.20 10.36 43.34
N LYS A 553 15.06 10.62 44.33
CA LYS A 553 14.87 10.16 45.72
C LYS A 553 13.47 10.52 46.23
N GLY A 554 12.76 9.53 46.75
CA GLY A 554 11.40 9.68 47.27
C GLY A 554 10.28 9.58 46.22
N HIS A 555 10.62 9.41 44.93
CA HIS A 555 9.67 9.30 43.83
C HIS A 555 9.73 7.93 43.12
N SER A 556 10.11 6.88 43.84
CA SER A 556 10.10 5.51 43.32
C SER A 556 8.68 4.94 43.25
N ARG A 557 8.41 4.10 42.25
CA ARG A 557 7.14 3.35 42.16
C ARG A 557 7.33 1.96 41.55
N GLU A 558 6.34 1.11 41.74
CA GLU A 558 6.23 -0.15 41.00
C GLU A 558 5.87 0.13 39.53
N ALA A 559 6.51 -0.60 38.62
CA ALA A 559 6.22 -0.57 37.20
C ALA A 559 6.34 -1.99 36.62
N GLN A 560 5.85 -2.16 35.39
CA GLN A 560 5.85 -3.45 34.70
C GLN A 560 6.21 -3.26 33.23
N PHE A 561 6.73 -4.33 32.61
CA PHE A 561 6.85 -4.45 31.16
C PHE A 561 5.86 -5.47 30.61
N SER A 562 5.33 -5.18 29.43
CA SER A 562 4.64 -6.12 28.55
C SER A 562 5.47 -6.36 27.28
N ILE A 563 5.20 -7.45 26.55
CA ILE A 563 5.76 -7.59 25.20
C ILE A 563 5.17 -6.51 24.29
N THR A 564 5.92 -5.95 23.33
CA THR A 564 5.46 -4.79 22.54
C THR A 564 4.12 -5.01 21.85
N VAL A 565 3.89 -6.20 21.30
CA VAL A 565 2.63 -6.53 20.61
C VAL A 565 1.39 -6.58 21.54
N ALA A 566 1.60 -6.51 22.86
CA ALA A 566 0.55 -6.37 23.87
C ALA A 566 0.22 -4.90 24.21
N SER A 567 0.93 -3.92 23.64
CA SER A 567 0.65 -2.49 23.81
C SER A 567 -0.73 -2.11 23.25
N GLU A 568 -1.41 -1.18 23.90
CA GLU A 568 -2.62 -0.55 23.35
C GLU A 568 -2.32 0.15 22.01
N ILE A 569 -1.12 0.70 21.82
CA ILE A 569 -0.72 1.34 20.55
C ILE A 569 -0.73 0.32 19.40
N MET A 570 -0.39 -0.94 19.65
CA MET A 570 -0.51 -2.00 18.63
C MET A 570 -1.98 -2.25 18.26
N ALA A 571 -2.89 -2.23 19.24
CA ALA A 571 -4.32 -2.35 18.97
C ALA A 571 -4.89 -1.11 18.25
N VAL A 572 -4.41 0.10 18.57
CA VAL A 572 -4.74 1.34 17.87
C VAL A 572 -4.29 1.28 16.41
N LEU A 573 -3.04 0.86 16.15
CA LEU A 573 -2.53 0.69 14.79
C LEU A 573 -3.39 -0.29 13.98
N ALA A 574 -3.80 -1.41 14.60
CA ALA A 574 -4.63 -2.40 13.94
C ALA A 574 -6.08 -1.93 13.67
N LEU A 575 -6.63 -1.04 14.50
CA LEU A 575 -8.02 -0.59 14.41
C LEU A 575 -8.21 0.80 13.79
N THR A 576 -7.12 1.46 13.38
CA THR A 576 -7.23 2.77 12.74
C THR A 576 -7.63 2.69 11.27
N SER A 577 -8.30 3.73 10.78
CA SER A 577 -8.80 3.87 9.41
C SER A 577 -8.16 5.01 8.62
N SER A 578 -7.38 5.88 9.27
CA SER A 578 -6.64 6.99 8.66
C SER A 578 -5.60 7.55 9.63
N LEU A 579 -4.69 8.40 9.16
CA LEU A 579 -3.74 9.10 10.03
C LEU A 579 -4.43 9.97 11.08
N GLU A 580 -5.52 10.65 10.69
CA GLU A 580 -6.30 11.48 11.61
C GLU A 580 -7.01 10.63 12.67
N ASP A 581 -7.62 9.51 12.28
CA ASP A 581 -8.22 8.56 13.23
C ASP A 581 -7.16 7.98 14.19
N MET A 582 -5.96 7.64 13.70
CA MET A 582 -4.88 7.14 14.54
C MET A 582 -4.47 8.20 15.59
N ARG A 583 -4.30 9.45 15.17
CA ARG A 583 -4.00 10.57 16.09
C ARG A 583 -5.07 10.72 17.16
N GLN A 584 -6.35 10.69 16.77
CA GLN A 584 -7.47 10.80 17.70
C GLN A 584 -7.53 9.64 18.70
N ARG A 585 -7.27 8.42 18.23
CA ARG A 585 -7.21 7.21 19.07
C ARG A 585 -6.04 7.27 20.05
N LEU A 586 -4.85 7.64 19.56
CA LEU A 586 -3.67 7.86 20.39
C LEU A 586 -3.96 8.88 21.48
N ALA A 587 -4.60 10.01 21.15
CA ALA A 587 -4.98 11.08 22.08
C ALA A 587 -6.01 10.68 23.15
N LYS A 588 -6.81 9.65 22.90
CA LYS A 588 -7.86 9.14 23.81
C LYS A 588 -7.37 8.06 24.76
N MET A 589 -6.15 7.52 24.57
CA MET A 589 -5.60 6.48 25.45
C MET A 589 -5.51 6.99 26.89
N VAL A 590 -6.13 6.25 27.82
CA VAL A 590 -6.16 6.57 29.24
C VAL A 590 -4.98 5.89 29.92
N VAL A 591 -4.15 6.67 30.61
CA VAL A 591 -2.90 6.19 31.22
C VAL A 591 -2.97 6.04 32.73
N ALA A 592 -3.86 6.80 33.37
CA ALA A 592 -4.06 6.86 34.81
C ALA A 592 -5.38 7.58 35.12
N THR A 593 -5.72 7.67 36.40
CA THR A 593 -6.82 8.48 36.92
C THR A 593 -6.27 9.58 37.83
N SER A 594 -6.90 10.76 37.84
CA SER A 594 -6.59 11.80 38.83
C SER A 594 -7.09 11.38 40.22
N ARG A 595 -6.61 12.04 41.28
CA ARG A 595 -7.17 11.82 42.64
C ARG A 595 -8.65 12.18 42.76
N SER A 596 -9.16 13.00 41.85
CA SER A 596 -10.59 13.33 41.72
C SER A 596 -11.40 12.34 40.87
N GLY A 597 -10.81 11.22 40.42
CA GLY A 597 -11.49 10.17 39.67
C GLY A 597 -11.62 10.42 38.16
N GLN A 598 -11.01 11.49 37.62
CA GLN A 598 -11.08 11.82 36.20
C GLN A 598 -10.01 11.07 35.40
N PRO A 599 -10.33 10.58 34.19
CA PRO A 599 -9.35 9.89 33.36
C PRO A 599 -8.28 10.88 32.87
N ILE A 600 -7.01 10.48 32.98
CA ILE A 600 -5.87 11.22 32.42
C ILE A 600 -5.47 10.54 31.11
N THR A 601 -5.45 11.30 30.02
CA THR A 601 -5.12 10.80 28.68
C THR A 601 -3.72 11.20 28.23
N THR A 602 -3.24 10.58 27.15
CA THR A 602 -2.00 10.99 26.46
C THR A 602 -2.06 12.40 25.87
N GLU A 603 -3.25 12.91 25.53
CA GLU A 603 -3.40 14.31 25.14
C GLU A 603 -3.17 15.23 26.34
N ASP A 604 -3.64 14.86 27.54
CA ASP A 604 -3.42 15.64 28.77
C ASP A 604 -1.93 15.67 29.16
N LEU A 605 -1.21 14.58 28.90
CA LEU A 605 0.25 14.51 29.02
C LEU A 605 0.99 15.37 27.98
N GLY A 606 0.33 15.80 26.90
CA GLY A 606 0.95 16.59 25.84
C GLY A 606 1.74 15.76 24.82
N VAL A 607 1.52 14.45 24.71
CA VAL A 607 2.37 13.56 23.88
C VAL A 607 1.72 13.03 22.60
N SER A 608 0.41 13.16 22.42
CA SER A 608 -0.31 12.57 21.26
C SER A 608 0.27 12.94 19.88
N GLY A 609 0.71 14.19 19.71
CA GLY A 609 1.38 14.65 18.48
C GLY A 609 2.72 13.93 18.26
N ALA A 610 3.54 13.79 19.30
CA ALA A 610 4.81 13.07 19.23
C ALA A 610 4.60 11.58 18.93
N LEU A 611 3.58 10.95 19.53
CA LEU A 611 3.21 9.57 19.21
C LEU A 611 2.83 9.42 17.73
N THR A 612 2.06 10.37 17.20
CA THR A 612 1.66 10.36 15.78
C THR A 612 2.89 10.47 14.86
N VAL A 613 3.89 11.28 15.22
CA VAL A 613 5.15 11.40 14.48
C VAL A 613 5.94 10.08 14.50
N LEU A 614 6.08 9.44 15.67
CA LEU A 614 6.77 8.14 15.80
C LEU A 614 6.07 7.04 14.99
N MET A 615 4.74 7.11 14.88
CA MET A 615 3.93 6.12 14.17
C MET A 615 3.70 6.46 12.68
N ARG A 616 4.28 7.56 12.16
CA ARG A 616 4.02 8.09 10.80
C ARG A 616 4.25 7.05 9.69
N ASP A 617 5.30 6.25 9.81
CA ASP A 617 5.64 5.24 8.80
C ASP A 617 5.07 3.87 9.17
N ALA A 618 4.92 3.60 10.47
CA ALA A 618 4.34 2.36 10.99
C ALA A 618 2.84 2.21 10.69
N ILE A 619 2.13 3.28 10.31
CA ILE A 619 0.72 3.22 9.86
C ILE A 619 0.54 2.61 8.47
N LYS A 620 1.62 2.56 7.66
CA LYS A 620 1.59 2.11 6.26
C LYS A 620 1.77 0.58 6.19
N PRO A 621 0.85 -0.17 5.57
CA PRO A 621 0.97 -1.62 5.41
C PRO A 621 2.22 -2.05 4.65
N ASN A 622 2.79 -3.20 5.01
CA ASN A 622 3.98 -3.75 4.35
C ASN A 622 3.58 -4.76 3.27
N LEU A 623 3.89 -4.46 2.01
CA LEU A 623 3.76 -5.35 0.87
C LEU A 623 4.90 -6.38 0.85
N MET A 624 4.51 -7.65 0.77
CA MET A 624 5.37 -8.82 0.54
C MET A 624 4.66 -9.76 -0.46
N GLN A 625 5.17 -10.99 -0.61
CA GLN A 625 4.58 -11.98 -1.51
C GLN A 625 4.61 -13.41 -0.96
N THR A 626 3.76 -14.27 -1.50
CA THR A 626 3.83 -15.73 -1.29
C THR A 626 4.92 -16.37 -2.16
N LEU A 627 5.22 -17.65 -1.92
CA LEU A 627 6.10 -18.45 -2.78
C LEU A 627 5.70 -18.45 -4.27
N GLU A 628 4.39 -18.36 -4.58
CA GLU A 628 3.90 -18.27 -5.97
C GLU A 628 3.78 -16.83 -6.48
N GLY A 629 4.20 -15.83 -5.70
CA GLY A 629 4.18 -14.43 -6.11
C GLY A 629 2.82 -13.74 -5.99
N THR A 630 1.90 -14.30 -5.21
CA THR A 630 0.63 -13.64 -4.82
C THR A 630 0.92 -12.54 -3.80
N PRO A 631 0.31 -11.34 -3.88
CA PRO A 631 0.61 -10.24 -2.98
C PRO A 631 0.07 -10.47 -1.55
N VAL A 632 0.83 -10.01 -0.56
CA VAL A 632 0.52 -10.14 0.86
C VAL A 632 0.77 -8.81 1.57
N PHE A 633 -0.19 -8.34 2.36
CA PHE A 633 0.04 -7.32 3.37
C PHE A 633 0.35 -7.95 4.72
N VAL A 634 1.45 -7.51 5.31
CA VAL A 634 1.85 -7.85 6.67
C VAL A 634 1.77 -6.57 7.49
N HIS A 635 0.79 -6.47 8.38
CA HIS A 635 0.60 -5.21 9.11
C HIS A 635 -0.16 -5.37 10.42
N ALA A 636 0.42 -4.78 11.47
CA ALA A 636 0.01 -4.93 12.87
C ALA A 636 -0.01 -6.40 13.35
N GLY A 637 0.06 -6.60 14.66
CA GLY A 637 0.09 -7.93 15.26
C GLY A 637 -0.40 -7.95 16.71
N PRO A 638 -1.58 -7.39 17.03
CA PRO A 638 -2.07 -7.36 18.40
C PRO A 638 -2.30 -8.77 18.93
N PHE A 639 -2.16 -8.91 20.25
CA PHE A 639 -2.60 -10.10 20.97
C PHE A 639 -4.08 -10.43 20.71
N ALA A 640 -4.41 -11.72 20.68
CA ALA A 640 -5.77 -12.19 20.45
C ALA A 640 -6.55 -12.46 21.76
N ASN A 641 -5.90 -12.36 22.92
CA ASN A 641 -6.54 -12.49 24.23
C ASN A 641 -6.97 -11.12 24.79
N ILE A 642 -6.01 -10.24 25.11
CA ILE A 642 -6.25 -8.90 25.68
C ILE A 642 -6.60 -7.85 24.62
N ALA A 643 -6.46 -8.21 23.34
CA ALA A 643 -6.91 -7.41 22.20
C ALA A 643 -7.60 -8.34 21.17
N HIS A 644 -7.96 -7.76 20.03
CA HIS A 644 -8.78 -8.40 19.01
C HIS A 644 -8.06 -9.44 18.13
N GLY A 645 -6.72 -9.43 18.06
CA GLY A 645 -5.98 -10.51 17.39
C GLY A 645 -6.02 -10.56 15.87
N ASN A 646 -6.18 -9.41 15.19
CA ASN A 646 -6.30 -9.32 13.74
C ASN A 646 -5.25 -8.36 13.15
N SER A 647 -4.94 -8.51 11.85
CA SER A 647 -4.14 -7.52 11.09
C SER A 647 -4.89 -6.19 10.94
N SER A 648 -4.23 -5.15 10.43
CA SER A 648 -4.80 -3.79 10.40
C SER A 648 -6.01 -3.62 9.48
N ILE A 649 -6.93 -2.72 9.86
CA ILE A 649 -8.05 -2.26 9.01
C ILE A 649 -7.54 -1.58 7.73
N LEU A 650 -6.48 -0.78 7.80
CA LEU A 650 -5.93 -0.08 6.63
C LEU A 650 -5.44 -1.04 5.55
N ALA A 651 -4.73 -2.12 5.93
CA ALA A 651 -4.29 -3.15 4.99
C ALA A 651 -5.49 -3.80 4.27
N ASP A 652 -6.54 -4.15 5.01
CA ASP A 652 -7.74 -4.75 4.42
C ASP A 652 -8.48 -3.79 3.50
N LYS A 653 -8.65 -2.52 3.88
CA LYS A 653 -9.31 -1.52 3.03
C LYS A 653 -8.56 -1.29 1.72
N ILE A 654 -7.23 -1.14 1.80
CA ILE A 654 -6.39 -0.96 0.60
C ILE A 654 -6.49 -2.20 -0.29
N ALA A 655 -6.33 -3.40 0.28
CA ALA A 655 -6.43 -4.64 -0.47
C ALA A 655 -7.80 -4.81 -1.14
N LEU A 656 -8.90 -4.50 -0.44
CA LEU A 656 -10.26 -4.62 -0.95
C LEU A 656 -10.52 -3.69 -2.14
N LYS A 657 -9.98 -2.47 -2.09
CA LYS A 657 -10.00 -1.56 -3.23
C LYS A 657 -9.19 -2.09 -4.40
N LEU A 658 -7.94 -2.50 -4.17
CA LEU A 658 -7.04 -2.98 -5.23
C LEU A 658 -7.63 -4.18 -5.99
N VAL A 659 -8.15 -5.19 -5.27
CA VAL A 659 -8.64 -6.42 -5.90
C VAL A 659 -9.91 -6.18 -6.73
N GLY A 660 -10.70 -5.15 -6.39
CA GLY A 660 -11.97 -4.82 -7.04
C GLY A 660 -13.11 -5.81 -6.74
N PRO A 661 -14.33 -5.55 -7.24
CA PRO A 661 -15.55 -6.27 -6.86
C PRO A 661 -15.54 -7.79 -7.15
N GLU A 662 -14.80 -8.20 -8.19
CA GLU A 662 -14.64 -9.60 -8.59
C GLU A 662 -13.44 -10.30 -7.92
N GLY A 663 -12.67 -9.55 -7.14
CA GLY A 663 -11.48 -10.04 -6.45
C GLY A 663 -11.74 -10.41 -4.98
N PHE A 664 -10.72 -10.98 -4.34
CA PHE A 664 -10.81 -11.51 -2.99
C PHE A 664 -9.73 -10.93 -2.06
N VAL A 665 -10.09 -10.63 -0.83
CA VAL A 665 -9.12 -10.39 0.25
C VAL A 665 -9.32 -11.49 1.28
N VAL A 666 -8.26 -12.25 1.52
CA VAL A 666 -8.23 -13.30 2.55
C VAL A 666 -7.43 -12.79 3.74
N THR A 667 -8.11 -12.59 4.87
CA THR A 667 -7.51 -12.20 6.14
C THR A 667 -7.65 -13.33 7.14
N GLU A 668 -7.03 -13.21 8.31
CA GLU A 668 -7.14 -14.21 9.37
C GLU A 668 -7.39 -13.60 10.74
N ALA A 669 -7.97 -14.42 11.62
CA ALA A 669 -8.20 -14.08 13.02
C ALA A 669 -7.41 -15.02 13.95
N GLY A 670 -6.73 -14.44 14.95
CA GLY A 670 -5.92 -15.19 15.90
C GLY A 670 -6.72 -16.14 16.79
N PHE A 671 -6.13 -17.29 17.16
CA PHE A 671 -6.79 -18.38 17.91
C PHE A 671 -7.96 -19.04 17.15
N GLY A 672 -8.95 -19.57 17.88
CA GLY A 672 -10.13 -20.23 17.33
C GLY A 672 -11.28 -19.24 17.10
N ALA A 673 -12.38 -19.74 16.51
CA ALA A 673 -13.51 -18.92 16.13
C ALA A 673 -14.26 -18.28 17.32
N ASP A 674 -14.16 -18.87 18.51
CA ASP A 674 -14.73 -18.38 19.78
C ASP A 674 -14.03 -17.13 20.33
N ILE A 675 -12.81 -16.83 19.86
CA ILE A 675 -12.04 -15.66 20.30
C ILE A 675 -11.71 -14.77 19.10
N GLY A 676 -10.95 -15.27 18.13
CA GLY A 676 -10.45 -14.47 17.02
C GLY A 676 -11.57 -13.96 16.14
N MET A 677 -12.37 -14.88 15.60
CA MET A 677 -13.46 -14.55 14.68
C MET A 677 -14.56 -13.71 15.38
N GLU A 678 -14.88 -14.04 16.63
CA GLU A 678 -15.82 -13.24 17.43
C GLU A 678 -15.37 -11.76 17.52
N LYS A 679 -14.10 -11.52 17.86
CA LYS A 679 -13.54 -10.16 17.96
C LYS A 679 -13.35 -9.51 16.60
N PHE A 680 -13.00 -10.29 15.58
CA PHE A 680 -12.95 -9.81 14.20
C PHE A 680 -14.31 -9.22 13.79
N PHE A 681 -15.41 -9.92 14.07
CA PHE A 681 -16.75 -9.42 13.74
C PHE A 681 -17.22 -8.30 14.68
N ASN A 682 -17.18 -8.49 16.00
CA ASN A 682 -17.79 -7.52 16.93
C ASN A 682 -16.95 -6.27 17.18
N ILE A 683 -15.65 -6.29 16.86
CA ILE A 683 -14.72 -5.16 17.05
C ILE A 683 -14.20 -4.65 15.69
N LYS A 684 -13.47 -5.48 14.93
CA LYS A 684 -12.80 -5.01 13.70
C LYS A 684 -13.80 -4.65 12.59
N CYS A 685 -14.78 -5.49 12.28
CA CYS A 685 -15.83 -5.19 11.30
C CYS A 685 -16.69 -4.00 11.76
N ARG A 686 -16.95 -3.87 13.06
CA ARG A 686 -17.67 -2.72 13.63
C ARG A 686 -16.93 -1.41 13.39
N TYR A 687 -15.64 -1.35 13.68
CA TYR A 687 -14.85 -0.11 13.49
C TYR A 687 -14.49 0.17 12.03
N SER A 688 -14.28 -0.86 11.23
CA SER A 688 -13.92 -0.68 9.81
C SER A 688 -15.11 -0.36 8.93
N GLY A 689 -16.31 -0.83 9.31
CA GLY A 689 -17.50 -0.89 8.46
C GLY A 689 -17.49 -2.06 7.47
N LEU A 690 -16.42 -2.86 7.43
CA LEU A 690 -16.27 -3.96 6.48
C LEU A 690 -17.16 -5.15 6.86
N ARG A 691 -17.70 -5.82 5.83
CA ARG A 691 -18.57 -6.97 5.99
C ARG A 691 -17.92 -8.23 5.39
N PRO A 692 -17.74 -9.29 6.18
CA PRO A 692 -17.21 -10.56 5.69
C PRO A 692 -18.24 -11.24 4.77
N HIS A 693 -17.75 -11.91 3.73
CA HIS A 693 -18.54 -12.68 2.79
C HIS A 693 -18.48 -14.18 3.10
N VAL A 694 -17.31 -14.67 3.56
CA VAL A 694 -17.08 -16.10 3.84
C VAL A 694 -16.20 -16.26 5.07
N VAL A 695 -16.53 -17.26 5.89
CA VAL A 695 -15.65 -17.80 6.93
C VAL A 695 -15.01 -19.09 6.42
N VAL A 696 -13.69 -19.19 6.48
CA VAL A 696 -12.97 -20.44 6.32
C VAL A 696 -12.58 -20.97 7.69
N LEU A 697 -13.12 -22.11 8.09
CA LEU A 697 -12.85 -22.74 9.40
C LEU A 697 -11.87 -23.90 9.22
N VAL A 698 -10.65 -23.73 9.73
CA VAL A 698 -9.58 -24.73 9.61
C VAL A 698 -9.66 -25.78 10.73
N ALA A 699 -9.53 -27.05 10.35
CA ALA A 699 -9.48 -28.20 11.25
C ALA A 699 -8.45 -29.24 10.76
N THR A 700 -7.98 -30.09 11.67
CA THR A 700 -7.08 -31.23 11.38
C THR A 700 -7.54 -32.45 12.13
N VAL A 701 -7.25 -33.65 11.59
CA VAL A 701 -7.61 -34.93 12.23
C VAL A 701 -7.05 -35.00 13.65
N ARG A 702 -5.75 -34.73 13.81
CA ARG A 702 -5.05 -34.86 15.08
C ARG A 702 -5.57 -33.91 16.15
N ALA A 703 -5.84 -32.64 15.80
CA ALA A 703 -6.42 -31.68 16.74
C ALA A 703 -7.84 -32.09 17.17
N LEU A 704 -8.65 -32.60 16.24
CA LEU A 704 -9.99 -33.09 16.57
C LEU A 704 -9.94 -34.34 17.45
N LYS A 705 -9.05 -35.31 17.19
CA LYS A 705 -8.86 -36.45 18.09
C LYS A 705 -8.49 -36.01 19.52
N MET A 706 -7.70 -34.95 19.68
CA MET A 706 -7.41 -34.39 21.00
C MET A 706 -8.69 -33.82 21.66
N HIS A 707 -9.55 -33.17 20.88
CA HIS A 707 -10.86 -32.75 21.36
C HIS A 707 -11.80 -33.90 21.71
N GLY A 708 -11.59 -35.08 21.15
CA GLY A 708 -12.33 -36.30 21.47
C GLY A 708 -11.92 -36.97 22.77
N GLY A 709 -10.87 -36.48 23.45
CA GLY A 709 -10.33 -37.08 24.67
C GLY A 709 -9.00 -37.80 24.47
N GLY A 710 -8.27 -37.53 23.38
CA GLY A 710 -6.94 -38.09 23.14
C GLY A 710 -5.91 -37.69 24.21
N PRO A 711 -4.83 -38.47 24.35
CA PRO A 711 -3.81 -38.29 25.40
C PRO A 711 -3.08 -36.93 25.31
N THR A 712 -2.60 -36.43 26.45
CA THR A 712 -1.90 -35.13 26.48
C THR A 712 -0.58 -35.18 25.69
N VAL A 713 -0.35 -34.16 24.87
CA VAL A 713 0.87 -34.03 24.06
C VAL A 713 1.86 -33.11 24.76
N THR A 714 3.10 -33.59 24.93
CA THR A 714 4.22 -32.82 25.50
C THR A 714 5.25 -32.55 24.39
N ALA A 715 5.67 -31.29 24.25
CA ALA A 715 6.68 -30.91 23.27
C ALA A 715 7.99 -31.70 23.47
N GLY A 716 8.55 -32.23 22.39
CA GLY A 716 9.78 -33.03 22.41
C GLY A 716 9.57 -34.53 22.67
N MET A 717 8.36 -34.97 23.02
CA MET A 717 8.04 -36.40 23.15
C MET A 717 7.40 -36.95 21.86
N PRO A 718 7.59 -38.25 21.54
CA PRO A 718 6.89 -38.89 20.44
C PRO A 718 5.38 -38.75 20.56
N LEU A 719 4.69 -38.58 19.43
CA LEU A 719 3.24 -38.50 19.42
C LEU A 719 2.63 -39.86 19.80
N PRO A 720 1.62 -39.88 20.70
CA PRO A 720 0.84 -41.08 21.00
C PRO A 720 0.20 -41.70 19.76
N LYS A 721 -0.01 -43.02 19.79
CA LYS A 721 -0.52 -43.81 18.66
C LYS A 721 -1.87 -43.33 18.17
N GLU A 722 -2.73 -42.87 19.06
CA GLU A 722 -4.05 -42.31 18.77
C GLU A 722 -3.99 -41.16 17.77
N TYR A 723 -2.88 -40.44 17.67
CA TYR A 723 -2.71 -39.33 16.73
C TYR A 723 -2.05 -39.71 15.41
N VAL A 724 -1.49 -40.91 15.29
CA VAL A 724 -0.77 -41.37 14.09
C VAL A 724 -1.39 -42.60 13.42
N GLU A 725 -2.23 -43.33 14.14
CA GLU A 725 -3.06 -44.43 13.65
C GLU A 725 -4.51 -43.96 13.51
N GLU A 726 -5.27 -44.62 12.63
CA GLU A 726 -6.68 -44.31 12.40
C GLU A 726 -7.51 -44.51 13.67
N ASN A 727 -8.36 -43.52 14.01
CA ASN A 727 -9.31 -43.67 15.11
C ASN A 727 -10.56 -42.81 14.88
N LEU A 728 -11.53 -43.40 14.16
CA LEU A 728 -12.78 -42.73 13.78
C LEU A 728 -13.67 -42.38 14.97
N GLU A 729 -13.74 -43.23 16.01
CA GLU A 729 -14.58 -42.97 17.19
C GLU A 729 -14.08 -41.75 17.97
N LEU A 730 -12.76 -41.68 18.20
CA LEU A 730 -12.13 -40.55 18.88
C LEU A 730 -12.28 -39.26 18.06
N LEU A 731 -12.09 -39.36 16.74
CA LEU A 731 -12.26 -38.25 15.82
C LEU A 731 -13.71 -37.72 15.81
N GLU A 732 -14.70 -38.62 15.75
CA GLU A 732 -16.12 -38.27 15.77
C GLU A 732 -16.50 -37.51 17.05
N LYS A 733 -16.07 -38.00 18.22
CA LYS A 733 -16.27 -37.30 19.51
C LYS A 733 -15.66 -35.90 19.47
N GLY A 734 -14.47 -35.78 18.88
CA GLY A 734 -13.75 -34.52 18.71
C GLY A 734 -14.41 -33.51 17.79
N CYS A 735 -15.10 -34.00 16.76
CA CYS A 735 -15.84 -33.16 15.82
C CYS A 735 -16.91 -32.30 16.50
N SER A 736 -17.34 -32.62 17.73
CA SER A 736 -18.18 -31.74 18.55
C SER A 736 -17.63 -30.31 18.66
N ASN A 737 -16.31 -30.13 18.81
CA ASN A 737 -15.70 -28.79 18.86
C ASN A 737 -15.87 -28.05 17.53
N MET A 738 -15.54 -28.70 16.41
CA MET A 738 -15.73 -28.13 15.07
C MET A 738 -17.19 -27.75 14.82
N ARG A 739 -18.14 -28.65 15.13
CA ARG A 739 -19.58 -28.39 14.99
C ARG A 739 -19.99 -27.12 15.75
N LYS A 740 -19.48 -26.93 16.98
CA LYS A 740 -19.76 -25.73 17.76
C LYS A 740 -19.18 -24.46 17.14
N GLN A 741 -17.99 -24.53 16.55
CA GLN A 741 -17.38 -23.38 15.89
C GLN A 741 -18.10 -23.01 14.58
N VAL A 742 -18.59 -24.01 13.82
CA VAL A 742 -19.49 -23.78 12.67
C VAL A 742 -20.78 -23.08 13.13
N GLU A 743 -21.41 -23.55 14.22
CA GLU A 743 -22.59 -22.92 14.80
C GLU A 743 -22.32 -21.45 15.19
N ASN A 744 -21.20 -21.19 15.87
CA ASN A 744 -20.79 -19.85 16.27
C ASN A 744 -20.66 -18.89 15.08
N ALA A 745 -20.00 -19.33 14.00
CA ALA A 745 -19.87 -18.54 12.77
C ALA A 745 -21.24 -18.25 12.13
N ARG A 746 -22.13 -19.24 12.11
CA ARG A 746 -23.49 -19.09 11.55
C ARG A 746 -24.36 -18.12 12.35
N HIS A 747 -24.12 -17.92 13.66
CA HIS A 747 -24.86 -16.91 14.44
C HIS A 747 -24.65 -15.49 13.91
N PHE A 748 -23.52 -15.21 13.26
CA PHE A 748 -23.26 -13.95 12.59
C PHE A 748 -23.88 -13.86 11.20
N GLY A 749 -24.46 -14.94 10.65
CA GLY A 749 -25.11 -14.93 9.33
C GLY A 749 -24.15 -14.98 8.13
N VAL A 750 -22.94 -15.51 8.32
CA VAL A 750 -21.91 -15.64 7.26
C VAL A 750 -21.78 -17.11 6.84
N PRO A 751 -21.75 -17.44 5.53
CA PRO A 751 -21.43 -18.77 5.03
C PRO A 751 -20.09 -19.29 5.53
N VAL A 752 -20.04 -20.59 5.89
CA VAL A 752 -18.85 -21.24 6.45
C VAL A 752 -18.37 -22.34 5.52
N VAL A 753 -17.10 -22.31 5.12
CA VAL A 753 -16.41 -23.39 4.41
C VAL A 753 -15.38 -24.00 5.36
N VAL A 754 -15.47 -25.30 5.61
CA VAL A 754 -14.49 -25.99 6.47
C VAL A 754 -13.30 -26.46 5.62
N ALA A 755 -12.08 -26.07 6.02
CA ALA A 755 -10.84 -26.52 5.41
C ALA A 755 -10.20 -27.58 6.30
N VAL A 756 -10.11 -28.82 5.81
CA VAL A 756 -9.50 -29.95 6.53
C VAL A 756 -8.07 -30.12 6.03
N ASN A 757 -7.10 -29.60 6.80
CA ASN A 757 -5.68 -29.69 6.46
C ASN A 757 -5.20 -31.13 6.69
N ALA A 758 -4.73 -31.78 5.63
CA ALA A 758 -4.28 -33.16 5.67
C ALA A 758 -2.82 -33.27 6.16
N PHE A 759 -2.57 -34.26 7.01
CA PHE A 759 -1.23 -34.70 7.39
C PHE A 759 -0.91 -36.08 6.81
N LYS A 760 0.39 -36.41 6.76
CA LYS A 760 0.91 -37.67 6.21
C LYS A 760 0.28 -38.93 6.84
N THR A 761 -0.13 -38.87 8.11
CA THR A 761 -0.70 -39.99 8.87
C THR A 761 -2.22 -40.07 8.78
N ASP A 762 -2.88 -39.07 8.22
CA ASP A 762 -4.34 -39.01 8.17
C ASP A 762 -4.85 -39.94 7.08
N THR A 763 -5.89 -40.73 7.37
CA THR A 763 -6.51 -41.61 6.37
C THR A 763 -7.62 -40.89 5.60
N GLU A 764 -7.94 -41.39 4.41
CA GLU A 764 -9.05 -40.85 3.62
C GLU A 764 -10.39 -40.92 4.38
N SER A 765 -10.61 -42.00 5.13
CA SER A 765 -11.81 -42.19 5.95
C SER A 765 -11.94 -41.16 7.07
N GLU A 766 -10.83 -40.76 7.70
CA GLU A 766 -10.83 -39.70 8.72
C GLU A 766 -11.15 -38.33 8.13
N LEU A 767 -10.53 -37.99 7.00
CA LEU A 767 -10.79 -36.74 6.28
C LEU A 767 -12.26 -36.67 5.84
N ASP A 768 -12.82 -37.79 5.37
CA ASP A 768 -14.20 -37.89 4.91
C ASP A 768 -15.22 -37.79 6.03
N LEU A 769 -14.92 -38.37 7.18
CA LEU A 769 -15.75 -38.20 8.37
C LEU A 769 -15.85 -36.71 8.75
N ILE A 770 -14.74 -35.98 8.79
CA ILE A 770 -14.73 -34.55 9.12
C ILE A 770 -15.56 -33.76 8.10
N CYS A 771 -15.33 -33.97 6.80
CA CYS A 771 -16.06 -33.26 5.74
C CYS A 771 -17.57 -33.51 5.83
N SER A 772 -17.98 -34.76 6.06
CA SER A 772 -19.39 -35.14 6.19
C SER A 772 -20.04 -34.50 7.42
N LEU A 773 -19.36 -34.56 8.58
CA LEU A 773 -19.86 -34.00 9.83
C LEU A 773 -19.90 -32.46 9.82
N ALA A 774 -18.98 -31.81 9.12
CA ALA A 774 -18.99 -30.36 8.92
C ALA A 774 -20.22 -29.90 8.13
N LYS A 775 -20.53 -30.58 7.02
CA LYS A 775 -21.73 -30.29 6.21
C LYS A 775 -23.01 -30.56 6.99
N ALA A 776 -23.06 -31.67 7.74
CA ALA A 776 -24.19 -31.97 8.63
C ALA A 776 -24.40 -30.91 9.73
N ALA A 777 -23.34 -30.23 10.17
CA ALA A 777 -23.42 -29.10 11.12
C ALA A 777 -23.91 -27.79 10.49
N GLY A 778 -24.12 -27.78 9.17
CA GLY A 778 -24.57 -26.62 8.40
C GLY A 778 -23.45 -25.75 7.85
N ALA A 779 -22.23 -26.28 7.72
CA ALA A 779 -21.24 -25.65 6.85
C ALA A 779 -21.75 -25.66 5.40
N PHE A 780 -21.46 -24.58 4.66
CA PHE A 780 -21.79 -24.46 3.24
C PHE A 780 -21.06 -25.52 2.42
N ASP A 781 -19.78 -25.75 2.72
CA ASP A 781 -18.99 -26.82 2.14
C ASP A 781 -17.87 -27.24 3.11
N ALA A 782 -17.21 -28.37 2.82
CA ALA A 782 -16.06 -28.85 3.57
C ALA A 782 -15.08 -29.56 2.63
N VAL A 783 -13.80 -29.17 2.67
CA VAL A 783 -12.81 -29.51 1.65
C VAL A 783 -11.50 -30.02 2.27
N ARG A 784 -10.99 -31.13 1.75
CA ARG A 784 -9.65 -31.66 2.07
C ARG A 784 -8.59 -30.77 1.42
N CYS A 785 -7.53 -30.44 2.15
CA CYS A 785 -6.52 -29.48 1.71
C CYS A 785 -5.10 -30.04 1.90
N SER A 786 -4.29 -30.00 0.83
CA SER A 786 -2.92 -30.52 0.76
C SER A 786 -1.87 -29.42 0.48
N HIS A 787 -2.25 -28.15 0.57
CA HIS A 787 -1.43 -27.00 0.18
C HIS A 787 -0.11 -26.85 0.94
N TRP A 788 0.01 -27.40 2.15
CA TRP A 788 1.32 -27.48 2.83
C TRP A 788 2.36 -28.25 1.98
N ALA A 789 1.97 -29.34 1.32
CA ALA A 789 2.87 -30.13 0.47
C ALA A 789 2.82 -29.74 -1.01
N GLU A 790 1.73 -29.10 -1.46
CA GLU A 790 1.44 -28.90 -2.89
C GLU A 790 1.28 -27.43 -3.30
N GLY A 791 1.46 -26.48 -2.37
CA GLY A 791 1.24 -25.06 -2.61
C GLY A 791 -0.20 -24.75 -2.99
N GLY A 792 -0.42 -23.73 -3.82
CA GLY A 792 -1.78 -23.32 -4.22
C GLY A 792 -2.59 -24.42 -4.90
N ALA A 793 -1.94 -25.36 -5.59
CA ALA A 793 -2.63 -26.47 -6.25
C ALA A 793 -3.44 -27.32 -5.25
N GLY A 794 -2.89 -27.55 -4.06
CA GLY A 794 -3.52 -28.32 -2.98
C GLY A 794 -4.70 -27.61 -2.28
N ALA A 795 -5.00 -26.37 -2.65
CA ALA A 795 -6.12 -25.58 -2.12
C ALA A 795 -7.12 -25.10 -3.20
N VAL A 796 -6.98 -25.54 -4.46
CA VAL A 796 -7.91 -25.12 -5.54
C VAL A 796 -9.36 -25.51 -5.25
N ALA A 797 -9.60 -26.69 -4.68
CA ALA A 797 -10.94 -27.10 -4.30
C ALA A 797 -11.54 -26.17 -3.22
N LEU A 798 -10.72 -25.73 -2.26
CA LEU A 798 -11.11 -24.77 -1.24
C LEU A 798 -11.40 -23.40 -1.87
N GLY A 799 -10.54 -22.93 -2.78
CA GLY A 799 -10.75 -21.69 -3.53
C GLY A 799 -12.08 -21.65 -4.27
N ARG A 800 -12.43 -22.75 -4.97
CA ARG A 800 -13.73 -22.88 -5.65
C ARG A 800 -14.90 -22.86 -4.66
N ALA A 801 -14.76 -23.52 -3.51
CA ALA A 801 -15.80 -23.53 -2.47
C ALA A 801 -16.01 -22.14 -1.86
N VAL A 802 -14.92 -21.41 -1.61
CA VAL A 802 -14.97 -20.02 -1.13
C VAL A 802 -15.61 -19.10 -2.16
N GLN A 803 -15.28 -19.23 -3.45
CA GLN A 803 -15.90 -18.45 -4.51
C GLN A 803 -17.43 -18.66 -4.53
N ARG A 804 -17.90 -19.92 -4.55
CA ARG A 804 -19.34 -20.24 -4.47
C ARG A 804 -20.00 -19.70 -3.20
N ALA A 805 -19.33 -19.84 -2.05
CA ALA A 805 -19.85 -19.35 -0.78
C ALA A 805 -19.98 -17.82 -0.75
N SER A 806 -19.09 -17.10 -1.46
CA SER A 806 -19.11 -15.63 -1.53
C SER A 806 -20.25 -15.05 -2.37
N GLU A 807 -20.87 -15.87 -3.22
CA GLU A 807 -22.05 -15.55 -4.02
C GLU A 807 -23.35 -15.85 -3.27
N ALA A 808 -23.28 -16.62 -2.17
CA ALA A 808 -24.44 -16.94 -1.37
C ALA A 808 -24.92 -15.70 -0.57
N PRO A 809 -26.23 -15.56 -0.33
CA PRO A 809 -26.75 -14.48 0.50
C PRO A 809 -26.15 -14.56 1.91
N SER A 810 -25.58 -13.44 2.39
CA SER A 810 -25.16 -13.27 3.78
C SER A 810 -26.06 -12.26 4.48
N ASN A 811 -26.43 -12.57 5.74
CA ASN A 811 -27.14 -11.66 6.62
C ASN A 811 -26.24 -11.31 7.81
N PHE A 812 -25.09 -10.70 7.52
CA PHE A 812 -24.11 -10.35 8.54
C PHE A 812 -24.71 -9.48 9.63
N LYS A 813 -24.59 -9.91 10.89
CA LYS A 813 -25.03 -9.17 12.07
C LYS A 813 -24.06 -9.34 13.22
N PHE A 814 -23.92 -8.28 14.02
CA PHE A 814 -23.19 -8.36 15.29
C PHE A 814 -23.97 -9.20 16.31
N LEU A 815 -23.27 -9.80 17.27
CA LEU A 815 -23.94 -10.60 18.32
C LEU A 815 -24.61 -9.73 19.38
N TYR A 816 -24.23 -8.46 19.47
CA TYR A 816 -24.75 -7.52 20.45
C TYR A 816 -24.70 -6.09 19.92
N ASP A 817 -25.62 -5.27 20.42
CA ASP A 817 -25.54 -3.81 20.33
C ASP A 817 -24.70 -3.28 21.49
N VAL A 818 -23.94 -2.20 21.28
CA VAL A 818 -23.13 -1.55 22.32
C VAL A 818 -23.97 -0.62 23.21
N GLU A 819 -25.10 -0.10 22.73
CA GLU A 819 -26.00 0.75 23.53
C GLU A 819 -26.78 -0.08 24.57
N VAL A 820 -27.05 -1.35 24.25
CA VAL A 820 -27.80 -2.30 25.10
C VAL A 820 -26.90 -2.98 26.15
N ILE A 821 -25.58 -2.74 26.13
CA ILE A 821 -24.64 -3.24 27.16
C ILE A 821 -24.81 -2.49 28.49
N SER A 822 -25.69 -1.48 28.55
CA SER A 822 -26.25 -0.96 29.81
C SER A 822 -27.03 -2.06 30.55
N PHE A 823 -26.29 -2.89 31.26
CA PHE A 823 -26.68 -3.89 32.25
C PHE A 823 -27.99 -4.65 31.97
N SER A 824 -27.90 -5.68 31.15
CA SER A 824 -28.78 -6.85 31.30
C SER A 824 -27.98 -8.13 31.06
N THR A 825 -28.33 -9.16 31.83
CA THR A 825 -27.91 -10.57 31.89
C THR A 825 -27.81 -11.34 30.56
N SER A 826 -27.75 -10.65 29.42
CA SER A 826 -27.95 -11.18 28.07
C SER A 826 -26.65 -11.61 27.37
N PHE A 827 -25.48 -11.02 27.68
CA PHE A 827 -24.21 -11.41 27.05
C PHE A 827 -23.79 -12.85 27.39
N LEU A 828 -24.16 -13.34 28.59
CA LEU A 828 -23.89 -14.72 29.02
C LEU A 828 -24.77 -15.78 28.32
N LYS A 829 -25.81 -15.40 27.57
CA LYS A 829 -26.67 -16.36 26.86
C LYS A 829 -26.03 -17.00 25.63
N VAL A 830 -24.95 -16.44 25.08
CA VAL A 830 -24.35 -16.92 23.82
C VAL A 830 -23.32 -18.05 24.05
N GLN A 831 -22.74 -18.18 25.25
CA GLN A 831 -21.73 -19.23 25.53
C GLN A 831 -22.28 -20.53 26.14
N GLY A 832 -23.60 -20.67 26.25
CA GLY A 832 -24.22 -21.91 26.71
C GLY A 832 -25.63 -21.65 27.20
N LYS A 833 -26.60 -22.42 26.72
CA LYS A 833 -27.96 -22.37 27.25
C LYS A 833 -27.91 -22.59 28.78
N ARG A 834 -28.36 -21.56 29.51
CA ARG A 834 -28.78 -21.58 30.93
C ARG A 834 -27.64 -21.70 31.95
N LEU A 835 -26.87 -20.64 32.16
CA LEU A 835 -26.07 -20.48 33.39
C LEU A 835 -25.81 -19.00 33.69
N VAL A 836 -25.58 -18.73 34.99
CA VAL A 836 -25.29 -17.45 35.65
C VAL A 836 -26.50 -16.73 36.25
N ASP A 837 -27.03 -17.31 37.32
CA ASP A 837 -27.37 -16.55 38.52
C ASP A 837 -26.11 -16.53 39.41
N ARG A 838 -25.71 -15.33 39.87
CA ARG A 838 -24.62 -15.00 40.81
C ARG A 838 -23.19 -14.99 40.28
N LEU A 839 -22.63 -13.77 40.18
CA LEU A 839 -21.23 -13.47 40.49
C LEU A 839 -21.08 -11.97 40.80
N TYR A 840 -20.87 -11.65 42.08
CA TYR A 840 -20.57 -10.31 42.59
C TYR A 840 -19.20 -10.33 43.27
N SER A 841 -18.26 -9.53 42.78
CA SER A 841 -17.16 -8.92 43.57
C SER A 841 -16.36 -7.85 42.78
N SER A 842 -16.53 -7.72 41.45
CA SER A 842 -15.82 -6.71 40.62
C SER A 842 -16.60 -5.42 40.35
N VAL A 843 -17.50 -5.03 41.27
CA VAL A 843 -18.46 -3.91 41.12
C VAL A 843 -17.77 -2.53 41.00
N SER A 844 -16.59 -2.33 41.57
CA SER A 844 -15.93 -1.00 41.62
C SER A 844 -15.37 -0.52 40.29
N ILE A 845 -14.66 -1.37 39.52
CA ILE A 845 -14.03 -0.98 38.25
C ILE A 845 -15.06 -0.88 37.11
N CYS A 846 -16.08 -1.73 37.12
CA CYS A 846 -17.24 -1.59 36.25
C CYS A 846 -17.99 -0.26 36.52
N GLY A 847 -18.03 0.18 37.78
CA GLY A 847 -18.57 1.48 38.18
C GLY A 847 -17.76 2.66 37.63
N LEU A 848 -16.43 2.64 37.77
CA LEU A 848 -15.58 3.75 37.32
C LEU A 848 -15.59 3.91 35.79
N CYS A 849 -15.50 2.82 35.02
CA CYS A 849 -15.58 2.89 33.55
C CYS A 849 -16.94 3.46 33.09
N PHE A 850 -18.02 3.18 33.81
CA PHE A 850 -19.35 3.71 33.51
C PHE A 850 -19.47 5.19 33.85
N VAL A 851 -18.99 5.59 35.04
CA VAL A 851 -18.92 7.00 35.47
C VAL A 851 -18.07 7.83 34.48
N GLN A 852 -17.02 7.24 33.92
CA GLN A 852 -16.16 7.87 32.92
C GLN A 852 -16.71 7.81 31.49
N GLY A 853 -17.88 7.21 31.26
CA GLY A 853 -18.58 7.20 29.98
C GLY A 853 -18.13 6.13 28.97
N PHE A 854 -17.42 5.09 29.42
CA PHE A 854 -16.90 4.02 28.55
C PHE A 854 -17.83 2.81 28.42
N GLY A 855 -19.06 2.88 28.95
CA GLY A 855 -20.02 1.76 28.98
C GLY A 855 -20.48 1.25 27.61
N ASN A 856 -20.36 2.07 26.56
CA ASN A 856 -20.79 1.74 25.19
C ASN A 856 -19.63 1.22 24.32
N LEU A 857 -18.52 0.79 24.92
CA LEU A 857 -17.41 0.19 24.18
C LEU A 857 -17.65 -1.32 23.97
N PRO A 858 -17.24 -1.89 22.83
CA PRO A 858 -17.22 -3.33 22.60
C PRO A 858 -16.46 -4.11 23.67
N ILE A 859 -16.81 -5.39 23.82
CA ILE A 859 -16.16 -6.31 24.76
C ILE A 859 -15.14 -7.19 24.04
N CYS A 860 -13.91 -7.22 24.55
CA CYS A 860 -12.82 -8.07 24.12
C CYS A 860 -12.49 -9.09 25.23
N MET A 861 -13.13 -10.26 25.20
CA MET A 861 -12.94 -11.27 26.24
C MET A 861 -11.49 -11.80 26.30
N ALA A 862 -10.83 -11.62 27.44
CA ALA A 862 -9.51 -12.16 27.69
C ALA A 862 -9.64 -13.47 28.49
N LYS A 863 -9.54 -14.60 27.78
CA LYS A 863 -9.60 -15.96 28.33
C LYS A 863 -8.55 -16.86 27.70
N THR A 864 -8.39 -18.07 28.24
CA THR A 864 -7.55 -19.10 27.61
C THR A 864 -8.04 -19.41 26.19
N HIS A 865 -7.12 -19.58 25.25
CA HIS A 865 -7.42 -19.95 23.87
C HIS A 865 -7.51 -21.46 23.66
N LEU A 866 -7.29 -22.27 24.69
CA LEU A 866 -7.13 -23.72 24.60
C LEU A 866 -8.43 -24.52 24.89
N SER A 867 -9.51 -23.82 25.24
CA SER A 867 -10.82 -24.37 25.56
C SER A 867 -11.89 -23.35 25.23
N LEU A 868 -13.15 -23.76 25.01
CA LEU A 868 -14.30 -22.86 24.98
C LEU A 868 -14.59 -22.26 26.38
N SER A 869 -14.15 -22.95 27.44
CA SER A 869 -14.28 -22.49 28.83
C SER A 869 -13.13 -21.58 29.28
N HIS A 870 -12.99 -21.37 30.58
CA HIS A 870 -11.84 -20.71 31.20
C HIS A 870 -10.72 -21.69 31.60
N GLU A 871 -10.97 -22.99 31.53
CA GLU A 871 -10.06 -24.07 31.94
C GLU A 871 -9.40 -24.68 30.69
N ALA A 872 -8.07 -24.55 30.57
CA ALA A 872 -7.34 -24.86 29.34
C ALA A 872 -7.32 -26.36 28.97
N ASP A 873 -7.46 -27.23 29.97
CA ASP A 873 -7.46 -28.69 29.89
C ASP A 873 -8.82 -29.26 29.44
N LYS A 874 -9.93 -28.53 29.65
CA LYS A 874 -11.27 -28.96 29.20
C LYS A 874 -11.41 -28.88 27.68
N LYS A 875 -11.32 -30.03 27.01
CA LYS A 875 -11.46 -30.17 25.55
C LYS A 875 -12.91 -30.44 25.11
N GLY A 876 -13.14 -30.56 23.79
CA GLY A 876 -14.47 -30.74 23.21
C GLY A 876 -15.35 -29.49 23.38
N VAL A 877 -16.59 -29.71 23.83
CA VAL A 877 -17.57 -28.66 24.12
C VAL A 877 -17.96 -28.75 25.60
N PRO A 878 -17.16 -28.20 26.53
CA PRO A 878 -17.48 -28.25 27.94
C PRO A 878 -18.81 -27.55 28.23
N THR A 879 -19.59 -28.09 29.16
CA THR A 879 -20.88 -27.55 29.60
C THR A 879 -20.88 -27.32 31.11
N GLY A 880 -21.83 -26.52 31.63
CA GLY A 880 -21.99 -26.35 33.08
C GLY A 880 -20.96 -25.47 33.78
N PHE A 881 -20.06 -24.79 33.05
CA PHE A 881 -19.03 -23.93 33.64
C PHE A 881 -19.51 -22.48 33.79
N VAL A 882 -18.92 -21.77 34.74
CA VAL A 882 -19.11 -20.33 34.96
C VAL A 882 -17.80 -19.60 34.63
N LEU A 883 -17.87 -18.45 33.96
CA LEU A 883 -16.67 -17.66 33.64
C LEU A 883 -16.30 -16.75 34.82
N PRO A 884 -15.13 -16.92 35.47
CA PRO A 884 -14.72 -16.09 36.59
C PRO A 884 -14.10 -14.77 36.10
N ILE A 885 -14.90 -13.72 35.92
CA ILE A 885 -14.38 -12.38 35.59
C ILE A 885 -13.72 -11.77 36.84
N ARG A 886 -12.39 -11.64 36.81
CA ARG A 886 -11.59 -11.14 37.93
C ARG A 886 -11.45 -9.63 37.93
N ASP A 887 -11.34 -9.05 36.74
CA ASP A 887 -11.07 -7.63 36.52
C ASP A 887 -11.60 -7.22 35.14
N ILE A 888 -11.84 -5.92 34.93
CA ILE A 888 -12.23 -5.35 33.63
C ILE A 888 -11.33 -4.15 33.37
N ARG A 889 -10.58 -4.20 32.29
CA ARG A 889 -9.72 -3.07 31.89
C ARG A 889 -10.26 -2.41 30.63
N ALA A 890 -9.85 -1.18 30.38
CA ALA A 890 -10.25 -0.41 29.21
C ALA A 890 -9.02 -0.12 28.33
N SER A 891 -9.16 -0.38 27.03
CA SER A 891 -8.27 0.16 26.00
C SER A 891 -9.07 1.22 25.25
N VAL A 892 -9.13 2.43 25.80
CA VAL A 892 -10.03 3.49 25.35
C VAL A 892 -9.64 4.05 23.98
N GLY A 893 -8.34 4.17 23.69
CA GLY A 893 -7.85 4.59 22.38
C GLY A 893 -8.12 3.52 21.31
N ALA A 894 -7.95 2.24 21.66
CA ALA A 894 -8.32 1.15 20.76
C ALA A 894 -9.84 1.00 20.61
N GLY A 895 -10.60 1.36 21.66
CA GLY A 895 -12.06 1.35 21.69
C GLY A 895 -12.64 0.01 22.14
N PHE A 896 -12.19 -0.57 23.25
CA PHE A 896 -12.87 -1.73 23.84
C PHE A 896 -12.58 -1.89 25.33
N LEU A 897 -13.50 -2.56 26.02
CA LEU A 897 -13.27 -3.09 27.37
C LEU A 897 -12.82 -4.55 27.26
N TYR A 898 -11.90 -4.99 28.11
CA TYR A 898 -11.41 -6.37 28.09
C TYR A 898 -11.49 -7.02 29.48
N PRO A 899 -12.56 -7.78 29.75
CA PRO A 899 -12.70 -8.58 30.97
C PRO A 899 -11.64 -9.67 31.06
N LEU A 900 -10.96 -9.75 32.21
CA LEU A 900 -9.93 -10.74 32.52
C LEU A 900 -10.54 -11.94 33.22
N VAL A 901 -10.59 -13.09 32.53
CA VAL A 901 -11.13 -14.35 33.07
C VAL A 901 -10.06 -15.18 33.80
N GLY A 902 -8.80 -15.03 33.42
CA GLY A 902 -7.68 -15.76 34.00
C GLY A 902 -6.41 -14.93 34.07
N THR A 903 -5.32 -15.52 34.56
CA THR A 903 -3.99 -14.90 34.51
C THR A 903 -3.40 -15.08 33.12
N MET A 904 -3.12 -13.98 32.43
CA MET A 904 -2.47 -13.99 31.12
C MET A 904 -1.16 -13.20 31.24
N PRO A 905 0.01 -13.86 31.19
CA PRO A 905 1.28 -13.14 31.20
C PRO A 905 1.37 -12.29 29.93
N THR A 906 1.55 -10.99 30.10
CA THR A 906 1.72 -10.05 28.99
C THR A 906 3.15 -9.96 28.49
N ILE A 907 4.12 -10.52 29.22
CA ILE A 907 5.49 -10.74 28.76
C ILE A 907 5.89 -12.22 28.99
N PRO A 908 6.17 -12.99 27.92
CA PRO A 908 6.62 -14.37 28.02
C PRO A 908 8.01 -14.47 28.66
N GLY A 909 8.39 -15.67 29.07
CA GLY A 909 9.75 -15.97 29.51
C GLY A 909 10.43 -16.93 28.54
N LEU A 910 11.76 -16.87 28.47
CA LEU A 910 12.56 -17.86 27.75
C LEU A 910 12.45 -19.25 28.40
N PRO A 911 12.49 -20.35 27.61
CA PRO A 911 12.55 -21.72 28.12
C PRO A 911 13.97 -22.07 28.63
N THR A 912 14.14 -23.26 29.21
CA THR A 912 15.46 -23.76 29.68
C THR A 912 16.48 -23.87 28.55
N ARG A 913 16.03 -24.24 27.34
CA ARG A 913 16.83 -24.25 26.12
C ARG A 913 16.19 -23.33 25.07
N PRO A 914 16.54 -22.04 25.04
CA PRO A 914 16.05 -21.11 24.02
C PRO A 914 16.63 -21.41 22.64
N CYS A 915 15.88 -21.06 21.59
CA CYS A 915 16.30 -21.29 20.21
C CYS A 915 17.49 -20.46 19.77
N PHE A 916 17.80 -19.35 20.44
CA PHE A 916 19.00 -18.57 20.14
C PHE A 916 20.31 -19.36 20.29
N HIS A 917 20.33 -20.51 20.97
CA HIS A 917 21.51 -21.37 21.02
C HIS A 917 21.89 -21.95 19.66
N ASP A 918 20.90 -22.08 18.77
CA ASP A 918 21.07 -22.65 17.44
C ASP A 918 21.11 -21.54 16.37
N ILE A 919 20.84 -20.28 16.74
CA ILE A 919 20.80 -19.15 15.82
C ILE A 919 22.20 -18.57 15.62
N ASP A 920 22.61 -18.42 14.37
CA ASP A 920 23.86 -17.75 14.00
C ASP A 920 23.75 -17.07 12.62
N LEU A 921 24.74 -16.27 12.25
CA LEU A 921 24.85 -15.63 10.95
C LEU A 921 26.16 -16.05 10.29
N ASP A 922 26.08 -16.64 9.10
CA ASP A 922 27.27 -16.90 8.29
C ASP A 922 27.90 -15.56 7.85
N PRO A 923 29.16 -15.25 8.23
CA PRO A 923 29.79 -13.96 7.93
C PRO A 923 30.21 -13.80 6.45
N GLU A 924 30.26 -14.89 5.66
CA GLU A 924 30.59 -14.82 4.24
C GLU A 924 29.32 -14.70 3.38
N THR A 925 28.31 -15.50 3.71
CA THR A 925 27.07 -15.55 2.92
C THR A 925 25.95 -14.67 3.44
N GLU A 926 26.10 -14.13 4.67
CA GLU A 926 25.08 -13.38 5.41
C GLU A 926 23.78 -14.18 5.64
N GLN A 927 23.83 -15.51 5.56
CA GLN A 927 22.66 -16.37 5.77
C GLN A 927 22.43 -16.66 7.26
N VAL A 928 21.17 -16.57 7.71
CA VAL A 928 20.79 -16.81 9.10
C VAL A 928 20.56 -18.32 9.34
N ASN A 929 21.34 -18.94 10.20
CA ASN A 929 21.17 -20.35 10.55
C ASN A 929 20.32 -20.51 11.82
N GLY A 930 19.60 -21.64 11.94
CA GLY A 930 18.86 -22.06 13.14
C GLY A 930 17.67 -21.21 13.60
N LEU A 931 17.21 -20.25 12.77
CA LEU A 931 16.01 -19.44 13.07
C LEU A 931 14.69 -20.24 13.01
N PHE A 932 14.67 -21.36 12.26
CA PHE A 932 13.49 -22.18 11.96
C PHE A 932 13.72 -23.68 12.19
#